data_AF-A0AA39TG42-F1
#
_entry.id   AF-A0AA39TG42-F1
#
_cell.length_a   1.000
_cell.length_b   1.000
_cell.length_c   1.000
_cell.angle_alpha   90.00
_cell.angle_beta   90.00
_cell.angle_gamma   90.00
#
_symmetry.space_group_name_H-M   'P 1'
#
loop_
_entity.id
_entity.type
_entity.pdbx_description
1 polymer ?
#
loop_
_entity_poly.entity_id
_entity_poly.type
_entity_poly.pdbx_seq_one_letter_code
_entity_poly.pdbx_strand_id
1 'polypeptide(L)'
;MTDPVRLNSEDFRAIYEQGFRTWSAFYAATVEQTGLPSSYLSIHDAFRQHGSFPHDLQLNHIKYAAHSQVYATGCVNWGSTQADCESALPQFQQQDQIPIASRNPTLLSTVLTAEPAIRWASWFARGDQNRLAVLILAWPYVLSARWAEVMPEGASLFYTSSMADAYDARTPFTPLPEHPKPEVDIRYAGPDETRWWAAVLAPGQGWQATLSLGQDTFLAPWSIRLQPGYPFLLATTSVFQTDSAAAPSCAKALSFLDNFCLHQNTADQSQAALAAVLLFPSMGTGKGLQLPALAASHLAGQTASTPSMPRQQCPSTNSNSRHSWTDHVDDLDRLITLSCRSKGIRPMLLSSFYNPGIECNAVTPWLRGSLAAIDAAVAQGDPLALGRMLMDRQPKLAALWLGATVLGLQQTLLRDVGFGMIPIDLQSAAWSGTIQSFLQEPISDPLAADGYVSRAGQCRLLFLSRSGSHNRVPVCQWRPFGRIPLEHTDLEVRAHELCKNHSLQCRGFTWDCVGGTMRYQPSDGDDPAFPLADHELPPSSIPVDHGSPDPEKDFMSENATRSIFGWLRVDGYALGERELWEHEWLEGADTDDEEEGKSDDISGKTRKLSANVEVWLPQVSHEAQGEGPLNERPLHKRVNKHRSDRHRVQANKIIHRLPLNPELVGANAAADFPTKGVTLTSTWNEKLVFADGISDEL
;
A
#
# COMPACT_ATOMS: atom_id res chain seq x y z
N MET A 1 1.45 41.67 6.52
CA MET A 1 0.81 40.76 7.49
C MET A 1 1.34 39.38 7.22
N THR A 2 1.64 38.60 8.26
CA THR A 2 2.00 37.19 8.11
C THR A 2 0.76 36.42 7.66
N ASP A 3 0.91 35.60 6.61
CA ASP A 3 -0.15 34.71 6.15
C ASP A 3 -0.53 33.73 7.30
N PRO A 4 -1.82 33.60 7.67
CA PRO A 4 -2.24 32.77 8.79
C PRO A 4 -2.20 31.26 8.50
N VAL A 5 -2.02 30.86 7.24
CA VAL A 5 -2.02 29.47 6.79
C VAL A 5 -0.67 29.08 6.22
N ARG A 6 -0.11 29.88 5.31
CA ARG A 6 1.15 29.54 4.65
C ARG A 6 2.34 29.76 5.55
N LEU A 7 3.33 28.89 5.39
CA LEU A 7 4.63 29.07 6.00
C LEU A 7 5.32 30.31 5.42
N ASN A 8 6.07 31.01 6.27
CA ASN A 8 7.02 32.00 5.77
C ASN A 8 8.20 31.30 5.07
N SER A 9 9.01 32.06 4.33
CA SER A 9 10.14 31.50 3.57
C SER A 9 11.21 30.82 4.43
N GLU A 10 11.38 31.25 5.69
CA GLU A 10 12.35 30.65 6.60
C GLU A 10 11.89 29.28 7.07
N ASP A 11 10.64 29.17 7.54
CA ASP A 11 10.04 27.92 7.98
C ASP A 11 9.92 26.91 6.83
N PHE A 12 9.53 27.38 5.64
CA PHE A 12 9.48 26.54 4.44
C PHE A 12 10.86 25.93 4.15
N ARG A 13 11.92 26.76 4.20
CA ARG A 13 13.29 26.31 3.95
C ARG A 13 13.77 25.35 5.05
N ALA A 14 13.45 25.62 6.31
CA ALA A 14 13.83 24.76 7.44
C ALA A 14 13.22 23.36 7.31
N ILE A 15 11.93 23.26 6.96
CA ILE A 15 11.25 21.97 6.80
C ILE A 15 11.73 21.23 5.55
N TYR A 16 12.04 21.95 4.48
CA TYR A 16 12.69 21.38 3.30
C TYR A 16 14.07 20.79 3.66
N GLU A 17 14.90 21.54 4.38
CA GLU A 17 16.20 21.06 4.88
C GLU A 17 16.04 19.84 5.78
N GLN A 18 15.02 19.83 6.65
CA GLN A 18 14.73 18.69 7.52
C GLN A 18 14.43 17.43 6.70
N GLY A 19 13.56 17.52 5.69
CA GLY A 19 13.30 16.41 4.77
C GLY A 19 14.55 15.94 4.04
N PHE A 20 15.32 16.88 3.47
CA PHE A 20 16.53 16.58 2.73
C PHE A 20 17.60 15.89 3.59
N ARG A 21 17.88 16.43 4.77
CA ARG A 21 18.88 15.86 5.70
C ARG A 21 18.46 14.49 6.21
N THR A 22 17.17 14.29 6.50
CA THR A 22 16.65 12.99 6.95
C THR A 22 16.94 11.90 5.90
N TRP A 23 16.57 12.12 4.64
CA TRP A 23 16.73 11.12 3.60
C TRP A 23 18.17 10.93 3.14
N SER A 24 18.96 12.01 3.10
CA SER A 24 20.38 11.89 2.77
C SER A 24 21.19 11.18 3.87
N ALA A 25 20.76 11.22 5.13
CA ALA A 25 21.37 10.45 6.22
C ALA A 25 21.13 8.92 6.05
N PHE A 26 19.94 8.51 5.60
CA PHE A 26 19.68 7.11 5.23
C PHE A 26 20.57 6.64 4.07
N TYR A 27 20.81 7.52 3.09
CA TYR A 27 21.75 7.20 2.01
C TYR A 27 23.19 7.04 2.54
N ALA A 28 23.66 7.94 3.42
CA ALA A 28 24.98 7.82 4.02
C ALA A 28 25.15 6.48 4.76
N ALA A 29 24.15 6.07 5.55
CA ALA A 29 24.12 4.76 6.21
C ALA A 29 24.12 3.58 5.21
N THR A 30 23.39 3.73 4.10
CA THR A 30 23.33 2.73 3.02
C THR A 30 24.71 2.53 2.37
N VAL A 31 25.46 3.61 2.15
CA VAL A 31 26.80 3.55 1.55
C VAL A 31 27.83 2.90 2.49
N GLU A 32 27.73 3.15 3.80
CA GLU A 32 28.65 2.56 4.79
C GLU A 32 28.53 1.04 4.91
N GLN A 33 27.31 0.51 4.87
CA GLN A 33 27.06 -0.92 4.99
C GLN A 33 26.67 -1.50 3.64
N THR A 34 27.61 -2.00 2.83
CA THR A 34 27.27 -2.53 1.50
C THR A 34 26.67 -3.94 1.58
N GLY A 35 25.40 -4.10 1.19
CA GLY A 35 24.70 -5.39 1.14
C GLY A 35 23.30 -5.35 1.73
N LEU A 36 22.54 -6.44 1.60
CA LEU A 36 21.21 -6.56 2.17
C LEU A 36 21.29 -7.15 3.60
N PRO A 37 20.85 -6.42 4.64
CA PRO A 37 20.73 -6.98 5.99
C PRO A 37 19.84 -8.22 6.04
N SER A 38 20.27 -9.25 6.78
CA SER A 38 19.51 -10.50 6.95
C SER A 38 18.15 -10.28 7.63
N SER A 39 18.02 -9.25 8.46
CA SER A 39 16.75 -8.83 9.07
C SER A 39 15.66 -8.50 8.04
N TYR A 40 16.04 -8.06 6.83
CA TYR A 40 15.07 -7.70 5.78
C TYR A 40 14.46 -8.91 5.06
N LEU A 41 15.05 -10.10 5.29
CA LEU A 41 14.61 -11.37 4.72
C LEU A 41 13.71 -12.18 5.68
N SER A 42 13.48 -11.69 6.89
CA SER A 42 12.74 -12.40 7.94
C SER A 42 11.24 -12.11 7.86
N ILE A 43 10.59 -12.51 6.76
CA ILE A 43 9.17 -12.19 6.51
C ILE A 43 8.22 -12.82 7.53
N HIS A 44 8.62 -13.94 8.14
CA HIS A 44 7.87 -14.65 9.19
C HIS A 44 7.72 -13.84 10.48
N ASP A 45 8.72 -13.00 10.78
CA ASP A 45 8.69 -12.13 11.96
C ASP A 45 7.93 -10.83 11.67
N ALA A 46 7.75 -10.50 10.38
CA ALA A 46 6.98 -9.35 9.95
C ALA A 46 5.48 -9.68 9.94
N PHE A 47 4.64 -8.69 10.31
CA PHE A 47 3.17 -8.77 10.20
C PHE A 47 2.44 -9.77 11.14
N ARG A 48 2.99 -10.05 12.33
CA ARG A 48 2.32 -10.92 13.31
C ARG A 48 1.02 -10.37 13.93
N GLN A 49 0.69 -9.10 13.68
CA GLN A 49 -0.41 -8.41 14.36
C GLN A 49 -1.80 -8.62 13.71
N HIS A 50 -1.87 -9.33 12.57
CA HIS A 50 -3.13 -9.52 11.86
C HIS A 50 -3.61 -10.97 11.79
N GLY A 51 -4.92 -11.11 11.62
CA GLY A 51 -5.60 -12.38 11.49
C GLY A 51 -5.35 -13.11 10.17
N SER A 52 -5.83 -14.35 10.11
CA SER A 52 -5.88 -15.19 8.91
C SER A 52 -7.32 -15.52 8.52
N PHE A 53 -7.57 -15.82 7.24
CA PHE A 53 -8.88 -16.26 6.78
C PHE A 53 -9.35 -17.53 7.51
N PRO A 54 -10.55 -17.53 8.13
CA PRO A 54 -11.19 -18.73 8.63
C PRO A 54 -11.55 -19.72 7.50
N HIS A 55 -11.58 -21.02 7.80
CA HIS A 55 -12.01 -22.05 6.84
C HIS A 55 -13.51 -21.99 6.50
N ASP A 56 -14.30 -21.43 7.41
CA ASP A 56 -15.75 -21.26 7.32
C ASP A 56 -16.14 -19.84 6.88
N LEU A 57 -15.27 -19.16 6.13
CA LEU A 57 -15.46 -17.79 5.68
C LEU A 57 -16.72 -17.63 4.82
N GLN A 58 -17.52 -16.59 5.07
CA GLN A 58 -18.63 -16.25 4.20
C GLN A 58 -18.14 -15.47 2.98
N LEU A 59 -18.40 -16.01 1.78
CA LEU A 59 -18.04 -15.37 0.53
C LEU A 59 -19.22 -14.57 -0.02
N ASN A 60 -18.99 -13.28 -0.29
CA ASN A 60 -19.96 -12.41 -0.93
C ASN A 60 -19.60 -12.20 -2.40
N HIS A 61 -20.54 -12.52 -3.28
CA HIS A 61 -20.39 -12.38 -4.73
C HIS A 61 -21.21 -11.17 -5.19
N ILE A 62 -20.50 -10.12 -5.60
CA ILE A 62 -21.12 -8.91 -6.11
C ILE A 62 -21.04 -8.94 -7.64
N LYS A 63 -22.16 -8.66 -8.30
CA LYS A 63 -22.28 -8.63 -9.76
C LYS A 63 -23.02 -7.37 -10.20
N TYR A 64 -22.30 -6.44 -10.82
CA TYR A 64 -22.85 -5.21 -11.39
C TYR A 64 -22.35 -5.03 -12.81
N ALA A 65 -23.25 -5.13 -13.79
CA ALA A 65 -22.92 -5.06 -15.22
C ALA A 65 -21.78 -6.03 -15.61
N ALA A 66 -20.68 -5.50 -16.17
CA ALA A 66 -19.48 -6.27 -16.52
C ALA A 66 -18.55 -6.56 -15.31
N HIS A 67 -18.81 -5.96 -14.16
CA HIS A 67 -18.01 -6.13 -12.96
C HIS A 67 -18.56 -7.27 -12.11
N SER A 68 -17.67 -8.19 -11.74
CA SER A 68 -17.99 -9.15 -10.70
C SER A 68 -16.77 -9.44 -9.88
N GLN A 69 -16.97 -9.48 -8.58
CA GLN A 69 -15.91 -9.57 -7.59
C GLN A 69 -16.40 -10.44 -6.44
N VAL A 70 -15.45 -11.11 -5.79
CA VAL A 70 -15.69 -11.98 -4.64
C VAL A 70 -14.92 -11.43 -3.45
N TYR A 71 -15.64 -11.22 -2.36
CA TYR A 71 -15.12 -10.60 -1.16
C TYR A 71 -15.39 -11.47 0.06
N ALA A 72 -14.43 -11.46 0.97
CA ALA A 72 -14.65 -11.75 2.37
C ALA A 72 -15.12 -10.49 3.09
N THR A 73 -16.04 -10.62 4.03
CA THR A 73 -16.52 -9.49 4.84
C THR A 73 -16.20 -9.70 6.32
N GLY A 74 -16.08 -8.59 7.01
CA GLY A 74 -15.88 -8.56 8.45
C GLY A 74 -15.78 -7.12 8.95
N CYS A 75 -15.29 -6.96 10.16
CA CYS A 75 -15.06 -5.66 10.74
C CYS A 75 -13.81 -5.60 11.61
N VAL A 76 -13.15 -4.45 11.55
CA VAL A 76 -12.10 -4.10 12.52
C VAL A 76 -12.77 -3.60 13.78
N ASN A 77 -12.35 -4.12 14.93
CA ASN A 77 -12.80 -3.67 16.23
C ASN A 77 -11.82 -2.63 16.77
N TRP A 78 -12.30 -1.40 16.92
CA TRP A 78 -11.54 -0.28 17.48
C TRP A 78 -12.00 0.02 18.90
N GLY A 79 -11.06 0.50 19.71
CA GLY A 79 -11.37 1.04 21.03
C GLY A 79 -10.36 2.12 21.43
N SER A 80 -10.54 2.62 22.65
CA SER A 80 -9.55 3.46 23.32
C SER A 80 -8.81 2.67 24.41
N THR A 81 -7.58 3.06 24.67
CA THR A 81 -6.69 2.56 25.73
C THR A 81 -7.20 2.83 27.15
N GLN A 82 -7.97 3.89 27.38
CA GLN A 82 -8.52 4.21 28.71
C GLN A 82 -9.93 3.64 28.86
N ALA A 83 -10.05 2.51 29.57
CA ALA A 83 -11.34 1.88 29.88
C ALA A 83 -12.15 2.61 30.98
N ASP A 84 -11.47 3.33 31.88
CA ASP A 84 -12.05 3.94 33.09
C ASP A 84 -12.35 5.45 32.93
N CYS A 85 -12.50 5.94 31.71
CA CYS A 85 -12.94 7.31 31.44
C CYS A 85 -14.41 7.47 31.88
N GLU A 86 -14.71 8.45 32.75
CA GLU A 86 -16.09 8.71 33.22
C GLU A 86 -17.07 9.03 32.08
N SER A 87 -16.58 9.69 31.03
CA SER A 87 -17.35 9.99 29.81
C SER A 87 -17.38 8.84 28.79
N ALA A 88 -16.64 7.75 29.05
CA ALA A 88 -16.55 6.50 28.29
C ALA A 88 -16.55 6.66 26.75
N LEU A 89 -15.37 6.62 26.13
CA LEU A 89 -15.27 6.54 24.66
C LEU A 89 -15.84 5.21 24.14
N PRO A 90 -16.66 5.22 23.07
CA PRO A 90 -17.26 4.02 22.55
C PRO A 90 -16.23 3.11 21.90
N GLN A 91 -16.44 1.79 22.03
CA GLN A 91 -15.87 0.84 21.07
C GLN A 91 -16.69 0.92 19.79
N PHE A 92 -16.03 0.84 18.65
CA PHE A 92 -16.71 0.89 17.36
C PHE A 92 -16.13 -0.11 16.38
N GLN A 93 -16.98 -0.52 15.44
CA GLN A 93 -16.63 -1.43 14.38
C GLN A 93 -16.56 -0.67 13.06
N GLN A 94 -15.52 -0.94 12.27
CA GLN A 94 -15.41 -0.46 10.91
C GLN A 94 -15.58 -1.65 9.97
N GLN A 95 -16.65 -1.65 9.18
CA GLN A 95 -16.88 -2.68 8.17
C GLN A 95 -15.77 -2.67 7.13
N ASP A 96 -15.42 -3.86 6.67
CA ASP A 96 -14.34 -4.06 5.73
C ASP A 96 -14.68 -5.17 4.73
N GLN A 97 -14.11 -5.05 3.53
CA GLN A 97 -14.31 -5.97 2.42
C GLN A 97 -12.95 -6.28 1.80
N ILE A 98 -12.53 -7.54 1.88
CA ILE A 98 -11.24 -7.98 1.37
C ILE A 98 -11.47 -8.84 0.13
N PRO A 99 -10.99 -8.43 -1.06
CA PRO A 99 -11.08 -9.25 -2.25
C PRO A 99 -10.28 -10.54 -2.06
N ILE A 100 -10.90 -11.67 -2.31
CA ILE A 100 -10.27 -12.99 -2.12
C ILE A 100 -10.01 -13.73 -3.44
N ALA A 101 -10.47 -13.18 -4.56
CA ALA A 101 -10.29 -13.75 -5.88
C ALA A 101 -10.18 -12.65 -6.95
N SER A 102 -9.54 -12.98 -8.07
CA SER A 102 -9.38 -12.09 -9.22
C SER A 102 -10.15 -12.61 -10.43
N ARG A 103 -10.50 -11.73 -11.36
CA ARG A 103 -11.01 -12.12 -12.69
C ARG A 103 -9.89 -12.41 -13.68
N ASN A 104 -8.75 -11.75 -13.53
CA ASN A 104 -7.65 -11.80 -14.49
C ASN A 104 -6.36 -12.20 -13.79
N PRO A 105 -5.53 -13.05 -14.42
CA PRO A 105 -4.21 -13.34 -13.89
C PRO A 105 -3.29 -12.12 -14.05
N THR A 106 -2.34 -11.98 -13.15
CA THR A 106 -1.25 -11.01 -13.27
C THR A 106 -0.38 -11.38 -14.47
N LEU A 107 -0.21 -10.43 -15.40
CA LEU A 107 0.65 -10.63 -16.56
C LEU A 107 2.11 -10.48 -16.14
N LEU A 108 2.96 -11.46 -16.46
CA LEU A 108 4.40 -11.44 -16.17
C LEU A 108 5.21 -11.45 -17.47
N SER A 109 6.22 -10.60 -17.53
CA SER A 109 7.13 -10.52 -18.68
C SER A 109 8.57 -10.79 -18.24
N THR A 110 9.30 -11.59 -19.03
CA THR A 110 10.73 -11.88 -18.80
C THR A 110 11.60 -11.04 -19.72
N VAL A 111 12.75 -10.57 -19.21
CA VAL A 111 13.79 -9.95 -20.02
C VAL A 111 15.08 -10.76 -19.88
N LEU A 112 15.74 -11.02 -21.02
CA LEU A 112 17.05 -11.65 -21.08
C LEU A 112 18.09 -10.57 -21.42
N THR A 113 19.18 -10.49 -20.66
CA THR A 113 20.23 -9.48 -20.87
C THR A 113 21.60 -10.15 -20.98
N ALA A 114 22.41 -9.75 -21.97
CA ALA A 114 23.78 -10.26 -22.17
C ALA A 114 24.74 -9.82 -21.05
N GLU A 115 24.51 -8.64 -20.48
CA GLU A 115 25.09 -8.19 -19.21
C GLU A 115 23.97 -7.58 -18.37
N PRO A 116 23.83 -7.93 -17.08
CA PRO A 116 22.82 -7.29 -16.23
C PRO A 116 23.29 -5.86 -15.93
N ALA A 117 22.54 -4.86 -16.40
CA ALA A 117 22.70 -3.48 -15.88
C ALA A 117 22.53 -3.44 -14.35
N ILE A 118 21.79 -4.40 -13.77
CA ILE A 118 21.59 -4.61 -12.33
C ILE A 118 22.05 -6.01 -11.96
N ARG A 119 23.08 -6.12 -11.11
CA ARG A 119 23.61 -7.41 -10.62
C ARG A 119 22.79 -7.92 -9.43
N TRP A 120 21.54 -8.32 -9.67
CA TRP A 120 20.63 -8.85 -8.61
C TRP A 120 21.28 -9.92 -7.73
N ALA A 121 22.10 -10.80 -8.32
CA ALA A 121 22.80 -11.84 -7.58
C ALA A 121 23.70 -11.27 -6.47
N SER A 122 24.36 -10.13 -6.70
CA SER A 122 25.28 -9.53 -5.71
C SER A 122 24.60 -8.97 -4.48
N TRP A 123 23.26 -8.94 -4.45
CA TRP A 123 22.49 -8.51 -3.28
C TRP A 123 22.41 -9.60 -2.20
N PHE A 124 22.66 -10.84 -2.61
CA PHE A 124 22.44 -12.06 -1.84
C PHE A 124 23.78 -12.71 -1.47
N ALA A 125 23.75 -13.59 -0.46
CA ALA A 125 24.97 -14.20 0.07
C ALA A 125 25.73 -15.01 -1.00
N ARG A 126 25.00 -15.57 -1.96
CA ARG A 126 25.54 -16.23 -3.16
C ARG A 126 25.48 -15.26 -4.35
N GLY A 127 26.52 -14.46 -4.50
CA GLY A 127 26.64 -13.39 -5.51
C GLY A 127 26.72 -13.83 -6.97
N ASP A 128 26.63 -15.13 -7.26
CA ASP A 128 27.03 -15.76 -8.53
C ASP A 128 25.84 -16.16 -9.44
N GLN A 129 24.63 -16.36 -8.90
CA GLN A 129 23.46 -16.78 -9.68
C GLN A 129 22.18 -16.05 -9.29
N ASN A 130 21.48 -15.49 -10.29
CA ASN A 130 20.15 -14.91 -10.11
C ASN A 130 19.06 -15.95 -10.42
N ARG A 131 18.33 -16.40 -9.41
CA ARG A 131 17.18 -17.31 -9.51
C ARG A 131 15.85 -16.65 -9.13
N LEU A 132 15.84 -15.33 -8.90
CA LEU A 132 14.63 -14.60 -8.48
C LEU A 132 13.44 -14.84 -9.41
N ALA A 133 13.62 -14.75 -10.73
CA ALA A 133 12.51 -14.96 -11.67
C ALA A 133 11.90 -16.37 -11.57
N VAL A 134 12.71 -17.42 -11.37
CA VAL A 134 12.23 -18.79 -11.18
C VAL A 134 11.44 -18.90 -9.87
N LEU A 135 11.95 -18.31 -8.79
CA LEU A 135 11.31 -18.33 -7.47
C LEU A 135 10.02 -17.49 -7.44
N ILE A 136 9.99 -16.35 -8.13
CA ILE A 136 8.79 -15.50 -8.30
C ILE A 136 7.71 -16.23 -9.12
N LEU A 137 8.06 -17.17 -9.99
CA LEU A 137 7.08 -18.01 -10.70
C LEU A 137 6.57 -19.17 -9.84
N ALA A 138 7.38 -19.66 -8.89
CA ALA A 138 7.03 -20.77 -8.00
C ALA A 138 6.12 -20.36 -6.84
N TRP A 139 6.42 -19.26 -6.15
CA TRP A 139 5.63 -18.78 -5.00
C TRP A 139 4.14 -18.53 -5.28
N PRO A 140 3.73 -17.98 -6.43
CA PRO A 140 2.31 -17.79 -6.77
C PRO A 140 1.54 -19.11 -6.81
N TYR A 141 2.18 -20.21 -7.24
CA TYR A 141 1.60 -21.55 -7.16
C TYR A 141 1.36 -21.92 -5.69
N VAL A 142 2.37 -21.76 -4.84
CA VAL A 142 2.31 -22.14 -3.41
C VAL A 142 1.18 -21.38 -2.70
N LEU A 143 1.09 -20.06 -2.88
CA LEU A 143 0.04 -19.25 -2.28
C LEU A 143 -1.34 -19.62 -2.84
N SER A 144 -1.44 -19.90 -4.13
CA SER A 144 -2.71 -20.30 -4.77
C SER A 144 -3.16 -21.71 -4.36
N ALA A 145 -2.22 -22.62 -4.14
CA ALA A 145 -2.50 -23.95 -3.61
C ALA A 145 -3.01 -23.86 -2.18
N ARG A 146 -2.36 -23.05 -1.33
CA ARG A 146 -2.83 -22.84 0.05
C ARG A 146 -4.19 -22.15 0.08
N TRP A 147 -4.38 -21.14 -0.76
CA TRP A 147 -5.67 -20.49 -0.94
C TRP A 147 -6.76 -21.49 -1.31
N ALA A 148 -6.50 -22.41 -2.24
CA ALA A 148 -7.48 -23.44 -2.61
C ALA A 148 -7.78 -24.45 -1.49
N GLU A 149 -6.84 -24.66 -0.56
CA GLU A 149 -7.04 -25.48 0.65
C GLU A 149 -7.86 -24.76 1.74
N VAL A 150 -7.75 -23.43 1.82
CA VAL A 150 -8.38 -22.59 2.87
C VAL A 150 -9.76 -22.09 2.44
N MET A 151 -9.97 -21.81 1.16
CA MET A 151 -11.24 -21.27 0.67
C MET A 151 -12.38 -22.29 0.82
N PRO A 152 -13.62 -21.82 1.09
CA PRO A 152 -14.82 -22.64 1.10
C PRO A 152 -15.08 -23.40 -0.22
N GLU A 153 -16.07 -24.30 -0.20
CA GLU A 153 -16.40 -25.18 -1.34
C GLU A 153 -16.45 -24.46 -2.70
N GLY A 154 -15.87 -25.09 -3.73
CA GLY A 154 -15.80 -24.56 -5.10
C GLY A 154 -14.40 -24.08 -5.51
N ALA A 155 -13.45 -24.02 -4.58
CA ALA A 155 -12.03 -23.81 -4.90
C ALA A 155 -11.38 -25.11 -5.40
N SER A 156 -10.56 -25.01 -6.46
CA SER A 156 -9.83 -26.15 -7.02
C SER A 156 -8.49 -25.72 -7.63
N LEU A 157 -7.55 -26.65 -7.67
CA LEU A 157 -6.22 -26.47 -8.26
C LEU A 157 -5.94 -27.59 -9.26
N PHE A 158 -5.55 -27.26 -10.48
CA PHE A 158 -5.26 -28.24 -11.52
C PHE A 158 -4.16 -27.79 -12.46
N TYR A 159 -3.51 -28.76 -13.11
CA TYR A 159 -2.58 -28.48 -14.20
C TYR A 159 -3.33 -28.21 -15.51
N THR A 160 -2.76 -27.35 -16.34
CA THR A 160 -3.17 -27.23 -17.74
C THR A 160 -2.30 -28.13 -18.62
N SER A 161 -2.55 -28.11 -19.93
CA SER A 161 -1.69 -28.75 -20.92
C SER A 161 -0.40 -27.99 -21.21
N SER A 162 -0.25 -26.75 -20.72
CA SER A 162 0.98 -25.96 -20.95
C SER A 162 2.11 -26.42 -20.03
N MET A 163 3.29 -26.61 -20.59
CA MET A 163 4.47 -27.10 -19.89
C MET A 163 5.73 -26.43 -20.43
N ALA A 164 6.73 -26.24 -19.57
CA ALA A 164 8.08 -25.87 -19.99
C ALA A 164 8.77 -27.06 -20.68
N ASP A 165 9.65 -26.75 -21.64
CA ASP A 165 10.47 -27.75 -22.30
C ASP A 165 11.47 -28.35 -21.32
N ALA A 166 11.79 -29.64 -21.49
CA ALA A 166 12.77 -30.33 -20.69
C ALA A 166 13.69 -31.21 -21.55
N TYR A 167 14.91 -31.44 -21.07
CA TYR A 167 15.85 -32.39 -21.67
C TYR A 167 16.53 -33.25 -20.61
N ASP A 168 17.03 -34.42 -21.05
CA ASP A 168 17.80 -35.30 -20.18
C ASP A 168 19.20 -34.72 -19.96
N ALA A 169 19.48 -34.27 -18.74
CA ALA A 169 20.75 -33.68 -18.33
C ALA A 169 21.95 -34.65 -18.48
N ARG A 170 21.71 -35.95 -18.71
CA ARG A 170 22.75 -36.94 -19.03
C ARG A 170 23.17 -36.91 -20.49
N THR A 171 22.39 -36.27 -21.35
CA THR A 171 22.67 -36.15 -22.78
C THR A 171 23.35 -34.82 -23.10
N PRO A 172 24.40 -34.78 -23.95
CA PRO A 172 25.01 -33.53 -24.37
C PRO A 172 23.98 -32.70 -25.14
N PHE A 173 23.55 -31.58 -24.56
CA PHE A 173 22.64 -30.65 -25.19
C PHE A 173 23.42 -29.42 -25.65
N THR A 174 23.38 -29.14 -26.97
CA THR A 174 23.94 -27.92 -27.54
C THR A 174 22.78 -26.97 -27.82
N PRO A 175 22.58 -25.90 -27.04
CA PRO A 175 21.50 -24.95 -27.29
C PRO A 175 21.69 -24.29 -28.66
N LEU A 176 20.61 -24.14 -29.44
CA LEU A 176 20.67 -23.39 -30.69
C LEU A 176 21.02 -21.91 -30.39
N PRO A 177 22.06 -21.32 -31.02
CA PRO A 177 22.50 -19.96 -30.73
C PRO A 177 21.43 -18.88 -30.97
N GLU A 178 20.45 -19.16 -31.84
CA GLU A 178 19.47 -18.19 -32.33
C GLU A 178 18.35 -17.89 -31.32
N HIS A 179 18.17 -18.73 -30.29
CA HIS A 179 17.15 -18.57 -29.25
C HIS A 179 17.66 -19.01 -27.87
N PRO A 180 18.38 -18.15 -27.13
CA PRO A 180 18.84 -18.48 -25.78
C PRO A 180 17.65 -18.71 -24.85
N LYS A 181 17.52 -19.95 -24.36
CA LYS A 181 16.56 -20.34 -23.34
C LYS A 181 17.23 -20.31 -21.96
N PRO A 182 16.66 -19.62 -20.96
CA PRO A 182 17.18 -19.68 -19.59
C PRO A 182 17.04 -21.11 -19.05
N GLU A 183 18.19 -21.73 -18.76
CA GLU A 183 18.24 -23.09 -18.22
C GLU A 183 18.00 -23.10 -16.70
N VAL A 184 17.12 -24.00 -16.25
CA VAL A 184 16.86 -24.27 -14.84
C VAL A 184 17.25 -25.71 -14.53
N ASP A 185 18.23 -25.86 -13.66
CA ASP A 185 18.75 -27.15 -13.25
C ASP A 185 17.91 -27.75 -12.12
N ILE A 186 17.21 -28.83 -12.45
CA ILE A 186 16.38 -29.62 -11.52
C ILE A 186 16.79 -31.09 -11.55
N ARG A 187 18.08 -31.40 -11.82
CA ARG A 187 18.55 -32.78 -12.02
C ARG A 187 18.31 -33.75 -10.85
N TYR A 188 18.09 -33.23 -9.65
CA TYR A 188 17.81 -33.97 -8.43
C TYR A 188 16.31 -34.15 -8.13
N ALA A 189 15.44 -33.52 -8.93
CA ALA A 189 13.99 -33.60 -8.76
C ALA A 189 13.44 -34.97 -9.16
N GLY A 190 12.50 -35.49 -8.36
CA GLY A 190 11.72 -36.68 -8.73
C GLY A 190 10.72 -36.41 -9.86
N PRO A 191 9.96 -37.43 -10.32
CA PRO A 191 8.97 -37.26 -11.41
C PRO A 191 7.90 -36.21 -11.10
N ASP A 192 7.33 -36.24 -9.89
CA ASP A 192 6.29 -35.30 -9.46
C ASP A 192 6.80 -33.85 -9.39
N GLU A 193 8.01 -33.67 -8.84
CA GLU A 193 8.66 -32.36 -8.73
C GLU A 193 9.04 -31.82 -10.12
N THR A 194 9.51 -32.69 -11.01
CA THR A 194 9.80 -32.34 -12.40
C THR A 194 8.52 -31.87 -13.12
N ARG A 195 7.40 -32.58 -12.94
CA ARG A 195 6.09 -32.18 -13.50
C ARG A 195 5.62 -30.84 -12.94
N TRP A 196 5.86 -30.58 -11.66
CA TRP A 196 5.52 -29.32 -11.02
C TRP A 196 6.33 -28.14 -11.57
N TRP A 197 7.66 -28.26 -11.64
CA TRP A 197 8.52 -27.24 -12.26
C TRP A 197 8.14 -26.98 -13.72
N ALA A 198 7.75 -28.02 -14.47
CA ALA A 198 7.27 -27.87 -15.82
C ALA A 198 5.97 -27.05 -15.93
N ALA A 199 5.04 -27.17 -14.98
CA ALA A 199 3.85 -26.32 -14.93
C ALA A 199 4.17 -24.89 -14.48
N VAL A 200 5.00 -24.75 -13.44
CA VAL A 200 5.35 -23.45 -12.84
C VAL A 200 6.06 -22.55 -13.85
N LEU A 201 6.95 -23.11 -14.66
CA LEU A 201 7.76 -22.37 -15.65
C LEU A 201 7.16 -22.42 -17.06
N ALA A 202 5.95 -22.94 -17.22
CA ALA A 202 5.28 -23.06 -18.51
C ALA A 202 5.01 -21.69 -19.15
N PRO A 203 5.09 -21.57 -20.49
CA PRO A 203 4.57 -20.39 -21.17
C PRO A 203 3.05 -20.26 -20.94
N GLY A 204 2.55 -19.03 -20.80
CA GLY A 204 1.15 -18.79 -20.49
C GLY A 204 0.79 -19.21 -19.07
N GLN A 205 -0.04 -20.24 -18.92
CA GLN A 205 -0.50 -20.76 -17.62
C GLN A 205 -0.36 -22.29 -17.63
N GLY A 206 0.61 -22.86 -16.91
CA GLY A 206 0.78 -24.31 -16.76
C GLY A 206 -0.05 -24.94 -15.63
N TRP A 207 -0.65 -24.08 -14.80
CA TRP A 207 -1.53 -24.43 -13.70
C TRP A 207 -2.61 -23.36 -13.54
N GLN A 208 -3.72 -23.71 -12.90
CA GLN A 208 -4.78 -22.77 -12.54
C GLN A 208 -5.34 -23.13 -11.16
N ALA A 209 -5.59 -22.10 -10.35
CA ALA A 209 -6.35 -22.18 -9.12
C ALA A 209 -7.62 -21.35 -9.30
N THR A 210 -8.78 -22.00 -9.21
CA THR A 210 -10.07 -21.39 -9.54
C THR A 210 -11.06 -21.52 -8.40
N LEU A 211 -11.97 -20.55 -8.29
CA LEU A 211 -13.13 -20.59 -7.40
C LEU A 211 -14.40 -20.46 -8.24
N SER A 212 -15.26 -21.47 -8.18
CA SER A 212 -16.55 -21.47 -8.87
C SER A 212 -17.66 -21.00 -7.92
N LEU A 213 -18.32 -19.91 -8.26
CA LEU A 213 -19.48 -19.37 -7.54
C LEU A 213 -20.65 -19.19 -8.51
N GLY A 214 -21.64 -20.06 -8.40
CA GLY A 214 -22.77 -20.11 -9.32
C GLY A 214 -22.30 -20.41 -10.75
N GLN A 215 -22.48 -19.46 -11.66
CA GLN A 215 -22.05 -19.57 -13.07
C GLN A 215 -20.72 -18.86 -13.35
N ASP A 216 -20.19 -18.09 -12.40
CA ASP A 216 -18.96 -17.34 -12.56
C ASP A 216 -17.77 -18.17 -12.02
N THR A 217 -16.63 -18.08 -12.71
CA THR A 217 -15.37 -18.66 -12.27
C THR A 217 -14.37 -17.53 -12.04
N PHE A 218 -13.72 -17.57 -10.89
CA PHE A 218 -12.69 -16.64 -10.47
C PHE A 218 -11.36 -17.36 -10.32
N LEU A 219 -10.28 -16.61 -10.31
CA LEU A 219 -8.90 -17.07 -10.15
C LEU A 219 -8.38 -16.72 -8.77
N ALA A 220 -7.43 -17.50 -8.25
CA ALA A 220 -6.69 -17.10 -7.05
C ALA A 220 -6.00 -15.73 -7.28
N PRO A 221 -5.87 -14.87 -6.25
CA PRO A 221 -5.27 -13.54 -6.38
C PRO A 221 -3.86 -13.53 -6.97
N TRP A 222 -3.08 -14.60 -6.75
CA TRP A 222 -1.73 -14.77 -7.28
C TRP A 222 -1.70 -15.56 -8.60
N SER A 223 -2.82 -15.73 -9.28
CA SER A 223 -2.80 -16.38 -10.59
C SER A 223 -1.97 -15.55 -11.57
N ILE A 224 -1.04 -16.19 -12.27
CA ILE A 224 -0.09 -15.53 -13.16
C ILE A 224 -0.24 -16.03 -14.59
N ARG A 225 0.08 -15.17 -15.55
CA ARG A 225 0.23 -15.55 -16.95
C ARG A 225 1.57 -15.06 -17.47
N LEU A 226 2.46 -15.99 -17.76
CA LEU A 226 3.75 -15.70 -18.36
C LEU A 226 3.56 -15.35 -19.85
N GLN A 227 3.96 -14.15 -20.25
CA GLN A 227 3.85 -13.71 -21.64
C GLN A 227 4.77 -14.53 -22.56
N PRO A 228 4.44 -14.66 -23.86
CA PRO A 228 5.29 -15.35 -24.83
C PRO A 228 6.60 -14.58 -25.03
N GLY A 229 7.58 -14.88 -24.20
CA GLY A 229 8.93 -14.33 -24.22
C GLY A 229 9.96 -15.44 -24.40
N TYR A 230 10.91 -15.53 -23.47
CA TYR A 230 11.93 -16.58 -23.47
C TYR A 230 11.42 -17.82 -22.74
N PRO A 231 11.17 -18.95 -23.43
CA PRO A 231 10.73 -20.16 -22.77
C PRO A 231 11.87 -20.74 -21.91
N PHE A 232 11.55 -21.11 -20.66
CA PHE A 232 12.48 -21.82 -19.79
C PHE A 232 12.77 -23.23 -20.31
N LEU A 233 13.99 -23.69 -20.09
CA LEU A 233 14.41 -25.06 -20.39
C LEU A 233 14.82 -25.77 -19.09
N LEU A 234 14.21 -26.93 -18.83
CA LEU A 234 14.49 -27.75 -17.65
C LEU A 234 15.56 -28.80 -17.94
N ALA A 235 16.64 -28.79 -17.17
CA ALA A 235 17.62 -29.89 -17.15
C ALA A 235 17.22 -30.89 -16.06
N THR A 236 16.78 -32.09 -16.44
CA THR A 236 16.31 -33.14 -15.50
C THR A 236 16.95 -34.50 -15.79
N THR A 237 17.05 -35.37 -14.79
CA THR A 237 17.42 -36.78 -14.99
C THR A 237 16.23 -37.73 -14.85
N SER A 238 15.07 -37.20 -14.46
CA SER A 238 13.84 -37.95 -14.27
C SER A 238 13.07 -38.13 -15.58
N VAL A 239 12.31 -39.23 -15.65
CA VAL A 239 11.34 -39.43 -16.74
C VAL A 239 10.20 -38.43 -16.59
N PHE A 240 9.87 -37.75 -17.68
CA PHE A 240 8.77 -36.78 -17.72
C PHE A 240 7.43 -37.53 -17.73
N GLN A 241 6.58 -37.28 -16.73
CA GLN A 241 5.20 -37.77 -16.75
C GLN A 241 4.33 -36.76 -17.50
N THR A 242 3.85 -37.12 -18.68
CA THR A 242 3.02 -36.26 -19.53
C THR A 242 1.54 -36.30 -19.17
N ASP A 243 1.07 -37.33 -18.46
CA ASP A 243 -0.37 -37.56 -18.23
C ASP A 243 -0.75 -37.72 -16.75
N SER A 244 -1.89 -37.11 -16.41
CA SER A 244 -2.77 -37.42 -15.26
C SER A 244 -2.24 -37.25 -13.82
N ALA A 245 -1.10 -36.58 -13.59
CA ALA A 245 -0.71 -36.26 -12.21
C ALA A 245 -1.62 -35.17 -11.62
N ALA A 246 -2.16 -35.40 -10.41
CA ALA A 246 -2.88 -34.37 -9.67
C ALA A 246 -1.93 -33.20 -9.35
N ALA A 247 -2.46 -31.97 -9.36
CA ALA A 247 -1.69 -30.81 -8.96
C ALA A 247 -1.30 -30.94 -7.46
N PRO A 248 -0.01 -30.74 -7.10
CA PRO A 248 0.46 -30.78 -5.72
C PRO A 248 -0.30 -29.85 -4.78
N SER A 249 -0.62 -30.36 -3.58
CA SER A 249 -1.01 -29.54 -2.42
C SER A 249 0.07 -28.52 -2.05
N CYS A 250 -0.29 -27.49 -1.28
CA CYS A 250 0.65 -26.50 -0.74
C CYS A 250 1.85 -27.16 -0.04
N ALA A 251 1.62 -28.09 0.89
CA ALA A 251 2.67 -28.76 1.63
C ALA A 251 3.69 -29.47 0.71
N LYS A 252 3.20 -30.14 -0.33
CA LYS A 252 4.04 -30.83 -1.33
C LYS A 252 4.79 -29.82 -2.21
N ALA A 253 4.15 -28.75 -2.66
CA ALA A 253 4.79 -27.68 -3.43
C ALA A 253 5.88 -26.95 -2.63
N LEU A 254 5.64 -26.70 -1.33
CA LEU A 254 6.64 -26.16 -0.41
C LEU A 254 7.85 -27.09 -0.30
N SER A 255 7.64 -28.40 -0.16
CA SER A 255 8.75 -29.36 -0.12
C SER A 255 9.61 -29.34 -1.39
N PHE A 256 8.99 -29.17 -2.56
CA PHE A 256 9.70 -29.02 -3.84
C PHE A 256 10.49 -27.72 -3.91
N LEU A 257 9.89 -26.61 -3.47
CA LEU A 257 10.56 -25.31 -3.43
C LEU A 257 11.74 -25.31 -2.43
N ASP A 258 11.56 -25.89 -1.25
CA ASP A 258 12.60 -26.03 -0.23
C ASP A 258 13.77 -26.87 -0.75
N ASN A 259 13.49 -28.02 -1.39
CA ASN A 259 14.52 -28.85 -2.03
C ASN A 259 15.32 -28.07 -3.07
N PHE A 260 14.64 -27.34 -3.96
CA PHE A 260 15.30 -26.49 -4.95
C PHE A 260 16.19 -25.42 -4.28
N CYS A 261 15.67 -24.73 -3.27
CA CYS A 261 16.41 -23.71 -2.54
C CYS A 261 17.63 -24.27 -1.81
N LEU A 262 17.54 -25.49 -1.26
CA LEU A 262 18.66 -26.19 -0.62
C LEU A 262 19.73 -26.60 -1.63
N HIS A 263 19.34 -27.12 -2.80
CA HIS A 263 20.27 -27.54 -3.84
C HIS A 263 20.98 -26.36 -4.50
N GLN A 264 20.25 -25.28 -4.76
CA GLN A 264 20.76 -24.08 -5.41
C GLN A 264 21.33 -23.05 -4.43
N ASN A 265 21.16 -23.25 -3.12
CA ASN A 265 21.52 -22.31 -2.05
C ASN A 265 20.93 -20.90 -2.29
N THR A 266 19.60 -20.83 -2.44
CA THR A 266 18.85 -19.62 -2.80
C THR A 266 17.74 -19.28 -1.79
N ALA A 267 17.92 -19.63 -0.51
CA ALA A 267 16.91 -19.38 0.52
C ALA A 267 16.62 -17.88 0.71
N ASP A 268 17.66 -17.04 0.66
CA ASP A 268 17.55 -15.58 0.71
C ASP A 268 16.79 -15.00 -0.49
N GLN A 269 17.10 -15.46 -1.70
CA GLN A 269 16.35 -15.10 -2.91
C GLN A 269 14.91 -15.58 -2.85
N SER A 270 14.64 -16.72 -2.21
CA SER A 270 13.28 -17.24 -2.05
C SER A 270 12.44 -16.34 -1.17
N GLN A 271 12.99 -15.84 -0.06
CA GLN A 271 12.31 -14.87 0.81
C GLN A 271 12.04 -13.55 0.08
N ALA A 272 13.02 -13.05 -0.70
CA ALA A 272 12.82 -11.87 -1.53
C ALA A 272 11.74 -12.07 -2.62
N ALA A 273 11.70 -13.27 -3.22
CA ALA A 273 10.69 -13.64 -4.21
C ALA A 273 9.29 -13.75 -3.59
N LEU A 274 9.15 -14.32 -2.39
CA LEU A 274 7.90 -14.35 -1.66
C LEU A 274 7.42 -12.92 -1.39
N ALA A 275 8.30 -12.05 -0.88
CA ALA A 275 7.96 -10.66 -0.60
C ALA A 275 7.50 -9.90 -1.85
N ALA A 276 8.09 -10.17 -3.02
CA ALA A 276 7.62 -9.65 -4.30
C ALA A 276 6.22 -10.16 -4.67
N VAL A 277 5.98 -11.47 -4.50
CA VAL A 277 4.70 -12.10 -4.85
C VAL A 277 3.55 -11.61 -3.97
N LEU A 278 3.80 -11.24 -2.71
CA LEU A 278 2.78 -10.63 -1.85
C LEU A 278 2.22 -9.31 -2.42
N LEU A 279 2.95 -8.65 -3.33
CA LEU A 279 2.50 -7.42 -3.97
C LEU A 279 1.61 -7.66 -5.20
N PHE A 280 1.50 -8.89 -5.71
CA PHE A 280 0.80 -9.19 -6.97
C PHE A 280 -0.68 -8.76 -6.95
N PRO A 281 -1.48 -9.05 -5.90
CA PRO A 281 -2.88 -8.63 -5.89
C PRO A 281 -3.07 -7.10 -5.87
N SER A 282 -2.11 -6.35 -5.33
CA SER A 282 -2.17 -4.88 -5.23
C SER A 282 -1.56 -4.16 -6.44
N MET A 283 -0.47 -4.70 -6.99
CA MET A 283 0.40 -4.02 -7.97
C MET A 283 0.47 -4.72 -9.32
N GLY A 284 -0.09 -5.94 -9.43
CA GLY A 284 -0.07 -6.75 -10.65
C GLY A 284 -1.19 -6.44 -11.66
N THR A 285 -2.02 -5.44 -11.40
CA THR A 285 -3.13 -5.03 -12.26
C THR A 285 -2.65 -4.11 -13.41
N GLY A 286 -3.27 -4.19 -14.58
CA GLY A 286 -2.99 -3.29 -15.70
C GLY A 286 -1.88 -3.81 -16.64
N LYS A 287 -0.77 -3.07 -16.76
CA LYS A 287 0.29 -3.30 -17.77
C LYS A 287 1.12 -4.59 -17.56
N GLY A 288 0.95 -5.26 -16.42
CA GLY A 288 1.76 -6.43 -16.03
C GLY A 288 3.03 -6.05 -15.27
N LEU A 289 3.70 -7.05 -14.71
CA LEU A 289 4.94 -6.92 -13.96
C LEU A 289 6.11 -7.49 -14.77
N GLN A 290 7.25 -6.80 -14.71
CA GLN A 290 8.48 -7.27 -15.30
C GLN A 290 9.30 -8.04 -14.27
N LEU A 291 9.69 -9.27 -14.60
CA LEU A 291 10.54 -10.09 -13.74
C LEU A 291 12.01 -9.64 -13.79
N PRO A 292 12.79 -9.86 -12.71
CA PRO A 292 14.23 -9.62 -12.72
C PRO A 292 14.91 -10.32 -13.90
N ALA A 293 15.85 -9.62 -14.53
CA ALA A 293 16.50 -10.09 -15.75
C ALA A 293 17.21 -11.44 -15.54
N LEU A 294 17.01 -12.34 -16.50
CA LEU A 294 17.65 -13.64 -16.54
C LEU A 294 19.04 -13.52 -17.18
N ALA A 295 20.03 -14.20 -16.61
CA ALA A 295 21.36 -14.27 -17.20
C ALA A 295 21.37 -15.21 -18.41
N ALA A 296 21.85 -14.73 -19.56
CA ALA A 296 22.13 -15.58 -20.71
C ALA A 296 23.45 -16.32 -20.48
N SER A 297 23.42 -17.44 -19.76
CA SER A 297 24.61 -18.18 -19.30
C SER A 297 25.57 -18.69 -20.40
N HIS A 298 25.29 -18.45 -21.69
CA HIS A 298 26.06 -19.04 -22.81
C HIS A 298 26.56 -18.06 -23.89
N LEU A 299 26.36 -16.74 -23.77
CA LEU A 299 26.86 -15.78 -24.78
C LEU A 299 28.30 -15.31 -24.55
N ALA A 300 28.83 -15.42 -23.33
CA ALA A 300 30.25 -15.25 -23.09
C ALA A 300 30.95 -16.56 -23.42
N GLY A 301 31.67 -16.60 -24.55
CA GLY A 301 32.55 -17.71 -24.91
C GLY A 301 33.62 -17.94 -23.85
N GLN A 302 33.29 -18.64 -22.77
CA GLN A 302 34.23 -19.08 -21.76
C GLN A 302 34.65 -20.51 -22.08
N THR A 303 35.60 -20.62 -22.99
CA THR A 303 36.58 -21.71 -22.96
C THR A 303 37.47 -21.54 -21.71
N ALA A 304 36.91 -21.83 -20.54
CA ALA A 304 37.68 -22.07 -19.33
C ALA A 304 36.77 -22.78 -18.33
N SER A 305 36.87 -24.11 -18.31
CA SER A 305 36.58 -24.91 -17.13
C SER A 305 37.48 -24.40 -15.99
N THR A 306 37.03 -23.39 -15.27
CA THR A 306 37.59 -23.09 -13.96
C THR A 306 37.13 -24.21 -13.04
N PRO A 307 38.04 -24.87 -12.31
CA PRO A 307 37.63 -25.88 -11.36
C PRO A 307 36.70 -25.19 -10.37
N SER A 308 35.51 -25.75 -10.19
CA SER A 308 34.67 -25.45 -9.05
C SER A 308 35.56 -25.48 -7.81
N MET A 309 35.77 -24.30 -7.21
CA MET A 309 36.42 -24.21 -5.92
C MET A 309 35.73 -25.21 -4.99
N PRO A 310 36.48 -25.93 -4.13
CA PRO A 310 35.87 -26.86 -3.19
C PRO A 310 34.77 -26.10 -2.48
N ARG A 311 33.58 -26.73 -2.40
CA ARG A 311 32.42 -26.29 -1.65
C ARG A 311 32.90 -25.90 -0.24
N GLN A 312 33.32 -24.65 -0.08
CA GLN A 312 33.88 -24.17 1.16
C GLN A 312 32.68 -24.12 2.07
N GLN A 313 32.60 -25.08 2.99
CA GLN A 313 31.65 -25.01 4.08
C GLN A 313 31.88 -23.65 4.71
N CYS A 314 30.96 -22.71 4.48
CA CYS A 314 30.90 -21.50 5.28
C CYS A 314 30.97 -21.97 6.74
N PRO A 315 31.70 -21.25 7.61
CA PRO A 315 31.55 -21.46 9.04
C PRO A 315 30.06 -21.41 9.29
N SER A 316 29.51 -22.50 9.83
CA SER A 316 28.12 -22.60 10.22
C SER A 316 27.80 -21.41 11.12
N THR A 317 27.28 -20.33 10.52
CA THR A 317 26.57 -19.28 11.20
C THR A 317 25.37 -19.99 11.80
N ASN A 318 25.46 -20.25 13.10
CA ASN A 318 24.47 -20.90 13.96
C ASN A 318 23.31 -21.54 13.18
N SER A 319 23.43 -22.85 13.00
CA SER A 319 22.28 -23.75 12.96
C SER A 319 21.25 -23.31 14.02
N ASN A 320 20.18 -22.61 13.62
CA ASN A 320 18.92 -22.52 14.37
C ASN A 320 17.75 -21.81 13.64
N SER A 321 17.89 -21.30 12.40
CA SER A 321 16.72 -20.83 11.61
C SER A 321 16.48 -21.67 10.36
N ARG A 322 16.53 -23.01 10.50
CA ARG A 322 15.87 -23.90 9.54
C ARG A 322 14.36 -23.86 9.82
N HIS A 323 13.68 -22.81 9.40
CA HIS A 323 12.23 -22.76 9.43
C HIS A 323 11.74 -23.28 8.09
N SER A 324 11.49 -24.60 7.99
CA SER A 324 10.75 -25.11 6.84
C SER A 324 9.34 -24.54 6.93
N TRP A 325 8.84 -23.97 5.84
CA TRP A 325 7.47 -23.44 5.77
C TRP A 325 6.41 -24.50 6.11
N THR A 326 6.75 -25.79 6.04
CA THR A 326 5.89 -26.88 6.47
C THR A 326 5.54 -26.83 7.95
N ASP A 327 6.41 -26.24 8.78
CA ASP A 327 6.21 -26.12 10.23
C ASP A 327 5.52 -24.79 10.63
N HIS A 328 5.36 -23.86 9.67
CA HIS A 328 4.85 -22.49 9.87
C HIS A 328 3.72 -22.14 8.89
N VAL A 329 2.80 -23.08 8.67
CA VAL A 329 1.67 -22.89 7.73
C VAL A 329 0.75 -21.74 8.18
N ASP A 330 0.62 -21.52 9.49
CA ASP A 330 -0.16 -20.40 10.04
C ASP A 330 0.39 -19.03 9.63
N ASP A 331 1.72 -18.90 9.50
CA ASP A 331 2.35 -17.66 8.99
C ASP A 331 2.00 -17.44 7.52
N LEU A 332 1.91 -18.52 6.73
CA LEU A 332 1.52 -18.43 5.33
C LEU A 332 0.08 -17.95 5.17
N ASP A 333 -0.84 -18.44 6.02
CA ASP A 333 -2.25 -18.02 6.02
C ASP A 333 -2.43 -16.55 6.38
N ARG A 334 -1.60 -16.06 7.30
CA ARG A 334 -1.47 -14.63 7.58
C ARG A 334 -1.01 -13.89 6.31
N LEU A 335 0.12 -14.26 5.71
CA LEU A 335 0.64 -13.57 4.52
C LEU A 335 -0.34 -13.55 3.35
N ILE A 336 -1.11 -14.62 3.14
CA ILE A 336 -2.22 -14.71 2.18
C ILE A 336 -3.27 -13.62 2.48
N THR A 337 -3.66 -13.48 3.75
CA THR A 337 -4.65 -12.47 4.18
C THR A 337 -4.12 -11.06 3.99
N LEU A 338 -2.86 -10.80 4.34
CA LEU A 338 -2.19 -9.51 4.12
C LEU A 338 -2.15 -9.15 2.63
N SER A 339 -1.73 -10.09 1.78
CA SER A 339 -1.57 -9.85 0.35
C SER A 339 -2.91 -9.67 -0.37
N CYS A 340 -3.99 -10.34 0.10
CA CYS A 340 -5.36 -10.08 -0.35
C CYS A 340 -5.88 -8.68 0.03
N ARG A 341 -5.32 -8.03 1.06
CA ARG A 341 -5.62 -6.63 1.41
C ARG A 341 -4.92 -5.67 0.43
N SER A 342 -5.33 -5.74 -0.83
CA SER A 342 -4.71 -4.99 -1.94
C SER A 342 -4.73 -3.48 -1.72
N LYS A 343 -5.78 -2.94 -1.09
CA LYS A 343 -5.91 -1.52 -0.73
C LYS A 343 -4.94 -1.07 0.37
N GLY A 344 -4.40 -2.00 1.15
CA GLY A 344 -3.55 -1.73 2.31
C GLY A 344 -2.05 -1.63 2.03
N ILE A 345 -1.57 -2.38 1.04
CA ILE A 345 -0.14 -2.50 0.71
C ILE A 345 0.47 -1.15 0.30
N ARG A 346 -0.22 -0.37 -0.54
CA ARG A 346 0.28 0.94 -1.00
C ARG A 346 0.35 1.96 0.15
N PRO A 347 -0.70 2.16 0.99
CA PRO A 347 -0.61 2.95 2.22
C PRO A 347 0.56 2.55 3.13
N MET A 348 0.77 1.25 3.33
CA MET A 348 1.89 0.75 4.13
C MET A 348 3.22 1.23 3.57
N LEU A 349 3.54 0.91 2.31
CA LEU A 349 4.82 1.30 1.71
C LEU A 349 5.02 2.82 1.77
N LEU A 350 4.02 3.61 1.37
CA LEU A 350 4.14 5.07 1.31
C LEU A 350 4.20 5.74 2.70
N SER A 351 3.88 5.02 3.78
CA SER A 351 4.06 5.49 5.16
C SER A 351 5.51 5.84 5.52
N SER A 352 6.51 5.33 4.78
CA SER A 352 7.92 5.73 4.94
C SER A 352 8.13 7.25 4.78
N PHE A 353 7.25 7.93 4.06
CA PHE A 353 7.29 9.38 3.86
C PHE A 353 6.47 10.17 4.89
N TYR A 354 5.67 9.49 5.72
CA TYR A 354 4.91 10.13 6.78
C TYR A 354 5.84 10.52 7.95
N ASN A 355 5.62 11.71 8.49
CA ASN A 355 6.30 12.20 9.68
C ASN A 355 5.28 12.90 10.59
N PRO A 356 5.09 12.43 11.84
CA PRO A 356 4.08 12.97 12.76
C PRO A 356 4.36 14.43 13.19
N GLY A 357 5.61 14.90 13.05
CA GLY A 357 5.99 16.28 13.33
C GLY A 357 5.54 17.29 12.27
N ILE A 358 5.14 16.84 11.08
CA ILE A 358 4.79 17.72 9.96
C ILE A 358 3.30 18.05 10.00
N GLU A 359 3.01 19.35 9.98
CA GLU A 359 1.65 19.89 9.90
C GLU A 359 1.14 19.92 8.45
N CYS A 360 -0.19 19.99 8.28
CA CYS A 360 -0.83 19.92 6.96
C CYS A 360 -0.44 21.07 6.00
N ASN A 361 -0.02 22.22 6.52
CA ASN A 361 0.47 23.36 5.72
C ASN A 361 1.98 23.27 5.39
N ALA A 362 2.66 22.21 5.84
CA ALA A 362 4.10 22.00 5.70
C ALA A 362 4.46 20.78 4.85
N VAL A 363 3.49 20.18 4.18
CA VAL A 363 3.64 18.91 3.45
C VAL A 363 4.54 19.06 2.23
N THR A 364 4.32 20.11 1.43
CA THR A 364 5.12 20.38 0.23
C THR A 364 6.61 20.48 0.53
N PRO A 365 7.09 21.35 1.46
CA PRO A 365 8.52 21.46 1.70
C PRO A 365 9.10 20.13 2.21
N TRP A 366 8.40 19.42 3.09
CA TRP A 366 8.83 18.12 3.61
C TRP A 366 9.03 17.07 2.51
N LEU A 367 8.02 16.85 1.66
CA LEU A 367 8.08 15.82 0.61
C LEU A 367 9.07 16.21 -0.48
N ARG A 368 9.18 17.50 -0.82
CA ARG A 368 10.18 17.96 -1.79
C ARG A 368 11.61 17.80 -1.31
N GLY A 369 11.90 18.18 -0.07
CA GLY A 369 13.23 17.99 0.50
C GLY A 369 13.60 16.50 0.49
N SER A 370 12.64 15.65 0.86
CA SER A 370 12.79 14.19 0.85
C SER A 370 13.13 13.65 -0.56
N LEU A 371 12.35 14.02 -1.57
CA LEU A 371 12.56 13.56 -2.95
C LEU A 371 13.83 14.13 -3.57
N ALA A 372 14.15 15.41 -3.32
CA ALA A 372 15.39 16.02 -3.80
C ALA A 372 16.63 15.33 -3.22
N ALA A 373 16.59 14.91 -1.96
CA ALA A 373 17.67 14.11 -1.36
C ALA A 373 17.79 12.73 -2.01
N ILE A 374 16.67 12.06 -2.28
CA ILE A 374 16.65 10.76 -2.97
C ILE A 374 17.24 10.89 -4.38
N ASP A 375 16.81 11.91 -5.13
CA ASP A 375 17.28 12.17 -6.49
C ASP A 375 18.78 12.49 -6.51
N ALA A 376 19.26 13.32 -5.57
CA ALA A 376 20.67 13.66 -5.43
C ALA A 376 21.52 12.45 -5.01
N ALA A 377 21.01 11.63 -4.08
CA ALA A 377 21.69 10.46 -3.56
C ALA A 377 21.82 9.33 -4.58
N VAL A 378 20.76 9.07 -5.35
CA VAL A 378 20.66 7.91 -6.24
C VAL A 378 20.75 8.31 -7.72
N ALA A 379 21.40 9.43 -8.03
CA ALA A 379 21.57 9.96 -9.39
C ALA A 379 22.18 8.97 -10.41
N GLN A 380 22.76 7.86 -9.95
CA GLN A 380 23.32 6.78 -10.78
C GLN A 380 22.35 5.60 -11.00
N GLY A 381 21.16 5.62 -10.40
CA GLY A 381 20.11 4.63 -10.62
C GLY A 381 20.34 3.27 -9.97
N ASP A 382 21.06 3.18 -8.85
CA ASP A 382 21.20 1.93 -8.08
C ASP A 382 19.89 1.58 -7.36
N PRO A 383 19.14 0.56 -7.80
CA PRO A 383 17.85 0.20 -7.19
C PRO A 383 18.01 -0.33 -5.77
N LEU A 384 19.16 -0.95 -5.45
CA LEU A 384 19.41 -1.49 -4.11
C LEU A 384 19.62 -0.36 -3.11
N ALA A 385 20.39 0.68 -3.49
CA ALA A 385 20.61 1.83 -2.64
C ALA A 385 19.28 2.52 -2.28
N LEU A 386 18.45 2.81 -3.27
CA LEU A 386 17.11 3.36 -3.04
C LEU A 386 16.25 2.41 -2.19
N GLY A 387 16.30 1.10 -2.47
CA GLY A 387 15.52 0.10 -1.75
C GLY A 387 15.89 0.09 -0.27
N ARG A 388 17.19 0.18 0.03
CA ARG A 388 17.70 0.23 1.39
C ARG A 388 17.36 1.51 2.11
N MET A 389 17.44 2.67 1.47
CA MET A 389 16.95 3.91 2.07
C MET A 389 15.50 3.76 2.53
N LEU A 390 14.64 3.12 1.73
CA LEU A 390 13.23 2.89 2.04
C LEU A 390 13.01 1.84 3.14
N MET A 391 13.80 0.76 3.13
CA MET A 391 13.77 -0.30 4.15
C MET A 391 14.28 0.23 5.50
N ASP A 392 15.41 0.95 5.52
CA ASP A 392 16.02 1.53 6.70
C ASP A 392 15.10 2.60 7.32
N ARG A 393 14.40 3.36 6.47
CA ARG A 393 13.41 4.37 6.90
C ARG A 393 12.21 3.76 7.61
N GLN A 394 11.82 2.53 7.28
CA GLN A 394 10.71 1.82 7.91
C GLN A 394 10.99 0.30 7.96
N PRO A 395 11.80 -0.17 8.93
CA PRO A 395 12.26 -1.55 8.98
C PRO A 395 11.13 -2.58 9.11
N LYS A 396 10.00 -2.20 9.73
CA LYS A 396 8.79 -3.04 9.83
C LYS A 396 8.21 -3.42 8.47
N LEU A 397 8.50 -2.64 7.43
CA LEU A 397 8.06 -2.87 6.06
C LEU A 397 9.19 -3.30 5.13
N ALA A 398 10.37 -3.62 5.67
CA ALA A 398 11.56 -3.88 4.87
C ALA A 398 11.33 -5.00 3.85
N ALA A 399 10.65 -6.09 4.23
CA ALA A 399 10.32 -7.18 3.32
C ALA A 399 9.46 -6.70 2.13
N LEU A 400 8.41 -5.91 2.37
CA LEU A 400 7.57 -5.40 1.27
C LEU A 400 8.33 -4.42 0.38
N TRP A 401 9.19 -3.58 0.95
CA TRP A 401 10.07 -2.69 0.17
C TRP A 401 11.11 -3.47 -0.65
N LEU A 402 11.64 -4.58 -0.13
CA LEU A 402 12.48 -5.50 -0.89
C LEU A 402 11.72 -6.09 -2.07
N GLY A 403 10.49 -6.58 -1.85
CA GLY A 403 9.61 -7.07 -2.91
C GLY A 403 9.34 -6.01 -3.99
N ALA A 404 9.06 -4.77 -3.58
CA ALA A 404 8.82 -3.66 -4.49
C ALA A 404 10.09 -3.29 -5.29
N THR A 405 11.26 -3.41 -4.66
CA THR A 405 12.57 -3.19 -5.30
C THR A 405 12.86 -4.28 -6.33
N VAL A 406 12.62 -5.55 -5.98
CA VAL A 406 12.74 -6.70 -6.89
C VAL A 406 11.86 -6.57 -8.13
N LEU A 407 10.66 -6.00 -7.98
CA LEU A 407 9.72 -5.76 -9.09
C LEU A 407 9.95 -4.41 -9.81
N GLY A 408 10.93 -3.60 -9.39
CA GLY A 408 11.19 -2.29 -10.00
C GLY A 408 10.08 -1.26 -9.80
N LEU A 409 9.29 -1.36 -8.72
CA LEU A 409 8.12 -0.52 -8.46
C LEU A 409 8.45 0.82 -7.79
N GLN A 410 9.68 1.01 -7.31
CA GLN A 410 10.09 2.16 -6.49
C GLN A 410 9.78 3.50 -7.18
N GLN A 411 10.14 3.66 -8.46
CA GLN A 411 9.93 4.92 -9.18
C GLN A 411 8.44 5.25 -9.38
N THR A 412 7.60 4.22 -9.55
CA THR A 412 6.15 4.42 -9.61
C THR A 412 5.60 4.89 -8.27
N LEU A 413 6.10 4.35 -7.15
CA LEU A 413 5.70 4.75 -5.81
C LEU A 413 6.22 6.15 -5.43
N LEU A 414 7.45 6.50 -5.81
CA LEU A 414 8.01 7.85 -5.59
C LEU A 414 7.25 8.92 -6.37
N ARG A 415 6.75 8.59 -7.56
CA ARG A 415 5.91 9.52 -8.34
C ARG A 415 4.64 9.90 -7.58
N ASP A 416 3.99 8.94 -6.92
CA ASP A 416 2.81 9.22 -6.08
C ASP A 416 3.14 10.15 -4.92
N VAL A 417 4.29 9.93 -4.26
CA VAL A 417 4.80 10.81 -3.20
C VAL A 417 4.98 12.24 -3.73
N GLY A 418 5.51 12.39 -4.94
CA GLY A 418 5.66 13.69 -5.60
C GLY A 418 4.35 14.43 -5.86
N PHE A 419 3.23 13.71 -5.92
CA PHE A 419 1.88 14.26 -6.02
C PHE A 419 1.17 14.39 -4.65
N GLY A 420 1.84 14.07 -3.54
CA GLY A 420 1.23 14.04 -2.22
C GLY A 420 0.23 12.88 -2.01
N MET A 421 0.21 11.90 -2.92
CA MET A 421 -0.70 10.76 -2.91
C MET A 421 -0.19 9.66 -1.97
N ILE A 422 -0.27 9.93 -0.67
CA ILE A 422 0.12 9.00 0.39
C ILE A 422 -1.18 8.61 1.13
N PRO A 423 -1.89 7.56 0.67
CA PRO A 423 -3.17 7.16 1.23
C PRO A 423 -3.03 6.57 2.63
N ILE A 424 -4.13 6.56 3.37
CA ILE A 424 -4.21 6.05 4.75
C ILE A 424 -5.06 4.78 4.75
N ASP A 425 -4.58 3.75 5.43
CA ASP A 425 -5.39 2.61 5.83
C ASP A 425 -5.04 2.20 7.26
N LEU A 426 -5.82 2.69 8.23
CA LEU A 426 -5.55 2.49 9.67
C LEU A 426 -5.46 1.01 10.05
N GLN A 427 -6.21 0.15 9.36
CA GLN A 427 -6.15 -1.29 9.57
C GLN A 427 -4.81 -1.89 9.15
N SER A 428 -4.31 -1.57 7.96
CA SER A 428 -2.98 -2.02 7.51
C SER A 428 -1.86 -1.41 8.35
N ALA A 429 -2.05 -0.18 8.82
CA ALA A 429 -1.15 0.46 9.77
C ALA A 429 -1.07 -0.39 11.06
N ALA A 430 -2.21 -0.78 11.62
CA ALA A 430 -2.29 -1.67 12.77
C ALA A 430 -1.70 -3.07 12.49
N TRP A 431 -1.95 -3.65 11.31
CA TRP A 431 -1.42 -4.98 10.95
C TRP A 431 0.09 -5.04 10.83
N SER A 432 0.72 -3.91 10.52
CA SER A 432 2.16 -3.78 10.32
C SER A 432 2.88 -3.06 11.44
N GLY A 433 2.16 -2.63 12.47
CA GLY A 433 2.68 -1.78 13.54
C GLY A 433 3.27 -0.46 13.04
N THR A 434 2.78 0.08 11.92
CA THR A 434 3.23 1.34 11.33
C THR A 434 2.29 2.51 11.67
N ILE A 435 2.80 3.73 11.55
CA ILE A 435 2.00 4.95 11.70
C ILE A 435 1.84 5.58 10.31
N GLN A 436 0.59 5.77 9.91
CA GLN A 436 0.20 6.34 8.62
C GLN A 436 -0.55 7.66 8.76
N SER A 437 -1.04 8.01 9.95
CA SER A 437 -1.82 9.22 10.19
C SER A 437 -1.64 9.72 11.61
N PHE A 438 -1.79 11.03 11.78
CA PHE A 438 -1.76 11.69 13.08
C PHE A 438 -2.84 11.15 14.03
N LEU A 439 -3.91 10.53 13.51
CA LEU A 439 -4.97 9.91 14.31
C LEU A 439 -4.50 8.74 15.19
N GLN A 440 -3.39 8.09 14.82
CA GLN A 440 -2.84 6.97 15.60
C GLN A 440 -2.01 7.44 16.79
N GLU A 441 -1.61 8.72 16.84
CA GLU A 441 -0.88 9.26 17.98
C GLU A 441 -1.80 9.44 19.19
N PRO A 442 -1.25 9.29 20.42
CA PRO A 442 -2.02 9.54 21.63
C PRO A 442 -2.47 11.00 21.74
N ILE A 443 -3.57 11.20 22.47
CA ILE A 443 -3.98 12.51 22.96
C ILE A 443 -2.90 13.05 23.90
N SER A 444 -2.61 14.35 23.79
CA SER A 444 -1.68 15.05 24.67
C SER A 444 -2.17 14.98 26.13
N ASP A 445 -1.25 14.77 27.07
CA ASP A 445 -1.49 14.91 28.52
C ASP A 445 -0.64 16.07 29.06
N PRO A 446 -1.24 17.20 29.49
CA PRO A 446 -2.68 17.49 29.53
C PRO A 446 -3.29 17.77 28.14
N LEU A 447 -4.61 17.59 27.98
CA LEU A 447 -5.33 17.89 26.74
C LEU A 447 -5.25 19.38 26.39
N ALA A 448 -5.48 20.22 27.40
CA ALA A 448 -5.42 21.68 27.30
C ALA A 448 -4.15 22.20 27.96
N ALA A 449 -3.38 23.00 27.23
CA ALA A 449 -2.25 23.76 27.73
C ALA A 449 -2.57 25.25 27.62
N ASP A 450 -2.44 25.98 28.74
CA ASP A 450 -2.75 27.42 28.82
C ASP A 450 -4.18 27.80 28.38
N GLY A 451 -5.14 26.89 28.57
CA GLY A 451 -6.54 27.09 28.16
C GLY A 451 -6.80 26.80 26.67
N TYR A 452 -5.83 26.26 25.94
CA TYR A 452 -5.96 25.92 24.52
C TYR A 452 -5.79 24.42 24.27
N VAL A 453 -6.56 23.90 23.32
CA VAL A 453 -6.45 22.53 22.81
C VAL A 453 -5.91 22.56 21.40
N SER A 454 -4.95 21.68 21.09
CA SER A 454 -4.45 21.53 19.72
C SER A 454 -5.57 21.09 18.78
N ARG A 455 -5.58 21.56 17.52
CA ARG A 455 -6.56 21.06 16.53
C ARG A 455 -6.40 19.57 16.27
N ALA A 456 -5.16 19.07 16.32
CA ALA A 456 -4.88 17.64 16.20
C ALA A 456 -5.53 16.84 17.35
N GLY A 457 -5.45 17.34 18.59
CA GLY A 457 -6.10 16.73 19.76
C GLY A 457 -7.62 16.72 19.63
N GLN A 458 -8.22 17.81 19.15
CA GLN A 458 -9.65 17.86 18.83
C GLN A 458 -10.03 16.78 17.80
N CYS A 459 -9.32 16.71 16.67
CA CYS A 459 -9.60 15.72 15.63
C CYS A 459 -9.56 14.28 16.16
N ARG A 460 -8.53 13.94 16.94
CA ARG A 460 -8.38 12.62 17.52
C ARG A 460 -9.53 12.29 18.47
N LEU A 461 -9.92 13.21 19.35
CA LEU A 461 -11.05 13.00 20.27
C LEU A 461 -12.38 12.87 19.53
N LEU A 462 -12.66 13.73 18.55
CA LEU A 462 -13.87 13.67 17.73
C LEU A 462 -13.99 12.34 16.96
N PHE A 463 -12.85 11.84 16.44
CA PHE A 463 -12.81 10.54 15.78
C PHE A 463 -13.07 9.39 16.76
N LEU A 464 -12.42 9.40 17.93
CA LEU A 464 -12.55 8.37 18.96
C LEU A 464 -13.97 8.35 19.57
N SER A 465 -14.56 9.51 19.82
CA SER A 465 -15.92 9.63 20.36
C SER A 465 -17.01 9.38 19.33
N ARG A 466 -16.64 9.33 18.04
CA ARG A 466 -17.59 9.20 16.91
C ARG A 466 -18.60 10.35 16.89
N SER A 467 -18.20 11.53 17.37
CA SER A 467 -19.10 12.66 17.56
C SER A 467 -19.55 13.28 16.24
N GLY A 468 -20.86 13.54 16.13
CA GLY A 468 -21.47 14.17 14.96
C GLY A 468 -21.14 13.43 13.67
N SER A 469 -20.50 14.14 12.74
CA SER A 469 -20.15 13.62 11.41
C SER A 469 -18.73 13.02 11.33
N HIS A 470 -17.98 12.92 12.45
CA HIS A 470 -16.57 12.50 12.50
C HIS A 470 -16.37 10.97 12.54
N ASN A 471 -17.31 10.23 11.94
CA ASN A 471 -17.31 8.78 11.94
C ASN A 471 -16.51 8.16 10.77
N ARG A 472 -15.93 8.99 9.91
CA ARG A 472 -15.05 8.60 8.80
C ARG A 472 -13.61 8.98 9.10
N VAL A 473 -12.68 8.13 8.69
CA VAL A 473 -11.25 8.45 8.70
C VAL A 473 -11.03 9.65 7.77
N PRO A 474 -10.35 10.74 8.20
CA PRO A 474 -9.93 11.81 7.33
C PRO A 474 -9.04 11.26 6.22
N VAL A 475 -9.20 11.77 5.00
CA VAL A 475 -8.31 11.42 3.89
C VAL A 475 -6.89 11.98 4.11
N CYS A 476 -6.78 13.08 4.88
CA CYS A 476 -5.51 13.70 5.25
C CYS A 476 -4.82 12.99 6.43
N GLN A 477 -3.55 12.65 6.22
CA GLN A 477 -2.67 11.98 7.16
C GLN A 477 -1.97 12.95 8.11
N TRP A 478 -1.86 14.21 7.68
CA TRP A 478 -1.11 15.25 8.37
C TRP A 478 -1.97 15.93 9.41
N ARG A 479 -1.35 16.31 10.53
CA ARG A 479 -2.06 16.97 11.62
C ARG A 479 -2.44 18.41 11.23
N PRO A 480 -3.62 18.90 11.63
CA PRO A 480 -3.96 20.30 11.46
C PRO A 480 -3.09 21.17 12.38
N PHE A 481 -2.68 22.34 11.88
CA PHE A 481 -1.87 23.27 12.64
C PHE A 481 -2.69 24.09 13.65
N GLY A 482 -1.99 24.60 14.66
CA GLY A 482 -2.53 25.54 15.62
C GLY A 482 -3.44 24.94 16.69
N ARG A 483 -4.09 25.84 17.43
CA ARG A 483 -4.84 25.54 18.65
C ARG A 483 -6.10 26.41 18.75
N ILE A 484 -7.08 25.99 19.54
CA ILE A 484 -8.31 26.73 19.81
C ILE A 484 -8.53 26.85 21.32
N PRO A 485 -9.15 27.92 21.83
CA PRO A 485 -9.58 27.98 23.23
C PRO A 485 -10.48 26.79 23.58
N LEU A 486 -10.28 26.17 24.74
CA LEU A 486 -11.05 25.01 25.19
C LEU A 486 -12.56 25.27 25.15
N GLU A 487 -12.99 26.47 25.53
CA GLU A 487 -14.39 26.91 25.53
C GLU A 487 -15.04 26.94 24.13
N HIS A 488 -14.23 27.02 23.07
CA HIS A 488 -14.67 27.00 21.67
C HIS A 488 -14.57 25.61 21.01
N THR A 489 -14.13 24.59 21.75
CA THR A 489 -14.15 23.20 21.26
C THR A 489 -15.55 22.59 21.37
N ASP A 490 -15.79 21.53 20.60
CA ASP A 490 -16.99 20.70 20.73
C ASP A 490 -17.20 20.23 22.18
N LEU A 491 -18.47 20.17 22.61
CA LEU A 491 -18.82 19.74 23.97
C LEU A 491 -18.18 18.40 24.34
N GLU A 492 -18.10 17.50 23.37
CA GLU A 492 -17.47 16.20 23.50
C GLU A 492 -15.97 16.31 23.82
N VAL A 493 -15.24 17.20 23.16
CA VAL A 493 -13.81 17.42 23.44
C VAL A 493 -13.62 17.91 24.88
N ARG A 494 -14.49 18.81 25.35
CA ARG A 494 -14.43 19.35 26.72
C ARG A 494 -14.74 18.29 27.77
N ALA A 495 -15.60 17.32 27.47
CA ALA A 495 -15.89 16.21 28.38
C ALA A 495 -14.63 15.40 28.73
N HIS A 496 -13.64 15.40 27.82
CA HIS A 496 -12.38 14.70 27.99
C HIS A 496 -11.21 15.57 28.49
N GLU A 497 -11.45 16.78 29.01
CA GLU A 497 -10.40 17.68 29.51
C GLU A 497 -9.49 17.04 30.56
N LEU A 498 -10.09 16.27 31.49
CA LEU A 498 -9.39 15.60 32.58
C LEU A 498 -8.92 14.17 32.23
N CYS A 499 -9.22 13.70 31.02
CA CYS A 499 -8.85 12.35 30.60
C CYS A 499 -7.38 12.28 30.20
N LYS A 500 -6.80 11.08 30.28
CA LYS A 500 -5.37 10.86 30.03
C LYS A 500 -5.16 9.66 29.13
N ASN A 501 -4.16 9.74 28.27
CA ASN A 501 -3.68 8.61 27.47
C ASN A 501 -4.72 8.00 26.52
N HIS A 502 -5.76 8.73 26.12
CA HIS A 502 -6.62 8.27 25.04
C HIS A 502 -5.80 8.09 23.77
N SER A 503 -5.82 6.90 23.20
CA SER A 503 -5.27 6.62 21.88
C SER A 503 -6.15 5.62 21.15
N LEU A 504 -6.06 5.61 19.82
CA LEU A 504 -6.75 4.63 19.00
C LEU A 504 -6.07 3.27 19.13
N GLN A 505 -6.84 2.25 19.51
CA GLN A 505 -6.35 0.87 19.64
C GLN A 505 -7.12 -0.06 18.72
N CYS A 506 -6.40 -0.81 17.88
CA CYS A 506 -6.96 -1.94 17.14
C CYS A 506 -7.04 -3.14 18.09
N ARG A 507 -8.24 -3.63 18.36
CA ARG A 507 -8.45 -4.78 19.24
C ARG A 507 -8.42 -6.11 18.51
N GLY A 508 -8.60 -6.09 17.19
CA GLY A 508 -8.63 -7.30 16.38
C GLY A 508 -9.69 -7.22 15.29
N PHE A 509 -9.84 -8.32 14.56
CA PHE A 509 -10.73 -8.42 13.42
C PHE A 509 -11.80 -9.48 13.67
N THR A 510 -13.05 -9.20 13.28
CA THR A 510 -14.14 -10.16 13.31
C THR A 510 -14.54 -10.52 11.89
N TRP A 511 -14.42 -11.79 11.53
CA TRP A 511 -14.80 -12.31 10.22
C TRP A 511 -16.26 -12.76 10.20
N ASP A 512 -16.96 -12.48 9.10
CA ASP A 512 -18.26 -13.05 8.80
C ASP A 512 -18.08 -14.49 8.29
N CYS A 513 -18.74 -15.46 8.92
CA CYS A 513 -18.60 -16.88 8.62
C CYS A 513 -19.96 -17.49 8.22
N VAL A 514 -19.91 -18.64 7.55
CA VAL A 514 -21.07 -19.38 7.05
C VAL A 514 -22.07 -19.64 8.18
N GLY A 515 -23.36 -19.57 7.85
CA GLY A 515 -24.45 -19.75 8.82
C GLY A 515 -24.69 -18.54 9.72
N GLY A 516 -24.13 -17.37 9.39
CA GLY A 516 -24.26 -16.15 10.19
C GLY A 516 -23.43 -16.18 11.48
N THR A 517 -22.43 -17.06 11.53
CA THR A 517 -21.48 -17.14 12.64
C THR A 517 -20.41 -16.07 12.48
N MET A 518 -19.80 -15.64 13.59
CA MET A 518 -18.76 -14.61 13.59
C MET A 518 -17.51 -15.15 14.29
N ARG A 519 -16.33 -14.97 13.69
CA ARG A 519 -15.05 -15.40 14.28
C ARG A 519 -14.18 -14.19 14.59
N TYR A 520 -14.03 -13.90 15.88
CA TYR A 520 -13.13 -12.87 16.37
C TYR A 520 -11.69 -13.40 16.46
N GLN A 521 -10.74 -12.63 15.93
CA GLN A 521 -9.31 -12.87 16.04
C GLN A 521 -8.69 -11.62 16.69
N PRO A 522 -8.11 -11.74 17.89
CA PRO A 522 -7.49 -10.61 18.57
C PRO A 522 -6.25 -10.12 17.82
N SER A 523 -5.95 -8.84 17.95
CA SER A 523 -4.66 -8.30 17.53
C SER A 523 -3.61 -8.66 18.59
N ASP A 524 -2.57 -9.40 18.20
CA ASP A 524 -1.42 -9.65 19.08
C ASP A 524 -0.58 -8.36 19.14
N GLY A 525 -0.84 -7.51 20.15
CA GLY A 525 0.01 -6.34 20.38
C GLY A 525 -0.60 -5.28 21.31
N ASP A 526 -0.14 -5.27 22.55
CA ASP A 526 -0.08 -4.07 23.39
C ASP A 526 1.15 -3.20 23.08
N ASP A 527 2.00 -3.61 22.11
CA ASP A 527 3.19 -2.84 21.74
C ASP A 527 2.75 -1.54 21.05
N PRO A 528 3.02 -0.37 21.66
CA PRO A 528 2.77 0.90 21.01
C PRO A 528 3.49 0.89 19.67
N ALA A 529 2.82 1.36 18.61
CA ALA A 529 3.54 1.82 17.44
C ALA A 529 4.39 3.01 17.91
N PHE A 530 5.62 2.75 18.34
CA PHE A 530 6.54 3.81 18.70
C PHE A 530 6.81 4.62 17.42
N PRO A 531 6.84 5.96 17.53
CA PRO A 531 7.37 6.79 16.47
C PRO A 531 8.70 6.19 16.01
N LEU A 532 8.95 6.24 14.71
CA LEU A 532 10.24 5.89 14.14
C LEU A 532 11.33 6.53 15.01
N ALA A 533 12.08 5.70 15.73
CA ALA A 533 13.12 6.21 16.62
C ALA A 533 14.07 7.04 15.77
N ASP A 534 14.41 8.24 16.26
CA ASP A 534 15.54 9.00 15.73
C ASP A 534 16.80 8.18 16.02
N HIS A 535 17.08 7.20 15.16
CA HIS A 535 18.39 6.60 15.12
C HIS A 535 19.37 7.73 14.79
N GLU A 536 20.45 7.84 15.55
CA GLU A 536 21.57 8.72 15.20
C GLU A 536 22.18 8.21 13.89
N LEU A 537 21.60 8.65 12.78
CA LEU A 537 22.10 8.38 11.45
C LEU A 537 23.34 9.23 11.21
N PRO A 538 24.32 8.72 10.45
CA PRO A 538 25.53 9.47 10.16
C PRO A 538 25.17 10.78 9.44
N PRO A 539 25.87 11.88 9.76
CA PRO A 539 25.63 13.15 9.08
C PRO A 539 25.97 13.02 7.60
N SER A 540 25.04 13.39 6.74
CA SER A 540 25.25 13.42 5.30
C SER A 540 26.13 14.60 4.90
N SER A 541 27.10 14.36 4.01
CA SER A 541 27.92 15.40 3.38
C SER A 541 27.31 15.95 2.08
N ILE A 542 26.11 15.49 1.68
CA ILE A 542 25.44 15.95 0.46
C ILE A 542 24.97 17.41 0.68
N PRO A 543 25.41 18.37 -0.15
CA PRO A 543 24.96 19.75 -0.02
C PRO A 543 23.46 19.85 -0.30
N VAL A 544 22.75 20.63 0.52
CA VAL A 544 21.32 20.88 0.30
C VAL A 544 21.16 21.77 -0.92
N ASP A 545 20.48 21.28 -1.94
CA ASP A 545 20.02 22.11 -3.04
C ASP A 545 18.67 22.72 -2.67
N HIS A 546 18.63 24.05 -2.53
CA HIS A 546 17.41 24.77 -2.18
C HIS A 546 16.50 25.05 -3.38
N GLY A 547 16.99 24.88 -4.62
CA GLY A 547 16.30 25.33 -5.82
C GLY A 547 15.81 26.79 -5.71
N SER A 548 14.89 27.19 -6.58
CA SER A 548 14.06 28.39 -6.36
C SER A 548 12.70 27.96 -5.80
N PRO A 549 12.28 28.44 -4.61
CA PRO A 549 10.93 28.18 -4.11
C PRO A 549 9.91 28.78 -5.07
N ASP A 550 9.00 27.94 -5.55
CA ASP A 550 7.94 28.30 -6.48
C ASP A 550 6.59 28.20 -5.74
N PRO A 551 5.91 29.33 -5.47
CA PRO A 551 4.66 29.38 -4.70
C PRO A 551 3.47 28.69 -5.38
N GLU A 552 3.43 28.58 -6.72
CA GLU A 552 2.38 27.85 -7.46
C GLU A 552 2.42 26.34 -7.19
N LYS A 553 3.43 25.92 -6.46
CA LYS A 553 3.88 24.56 -6.33
C LYS A 553 3.61 24.05 -4.90
N ASP A 554 2.85 24.77 -4.07
CA ASP A 554 2.47 24.37 -2.70
C ASP A 554 1.16 23.58 -2.61
N PHE A 555 0.73 23.00 -3.73
CA PHE A 555 -0.56 22.30 -3.84
C PHE A 555 -0.73 21.12 -2.87
N MET A 556 0.36 20.47 -2.44
CA MET A 556 0.28 19.36 -1.48
C MET A 556 -0.13 19.85 -0.09
N SER A 557 0.48 20.95 0.37
CA SER A 557 0.11 21.62 1.63
C SER A 557 -1.30 22.21 1.56
N GLU A 558 -1.67 22.81 0.43
CA GLU A 558 -3.02 23.32 0.19
C GLU A 558 -4.05 22.20 0.30
N ASN A 559 -3.86 21.09 -0.43
CA ASN A 559 -4.80 19.98 -0.44
C ASN A 559 -4.90 19.30 0.94
N ALA A 560 -3.77 19.08 1.61
CA ALA A 560 -3.75 18.52 2.96
C ALA A 560 -4.48 19.43 3.96
N THR A 561 -4.25 20.74 3.90
CA THR A 561 -4.89 21.74 4.75
C THR A 561 -6.39 21.80 4.50
N ARG A 562 -6.81 21.93 3.24
CA ARG A 562 -8.23 21.95 2.85
C ARG A 562 -8.94 20.67 3.29
N SER A 563 -8.30 19.52 3.10
CA SER A 563 -8.87 18.22 3.48
C SER A 563 -9.09 18.10 4.99
N ILE A 564 -8.07 18.40 5.82
CA ILE A 564 -8.20 18.18 7.26
C ILE A 564 -9.08 19.24 7.95
N PHE A 565 -9.03 20.50 7.52
CA PHE A 565 -9.89 21.54 8.07
C PHE A 565 -11.35 21.35 7.64
N GLY A 566 -11.59 20.92 6.39
CA GLY A 566 -12.92 20.54 5.93
C GLY A 566 -13.50 19.35 6.71
N TRP A 567 -12.65 18.37 7.07
CA TRP A 567 -13.07 17.26 7.93
C TRP A 567 -13.39 17.73 9.36
N LEU A 568 -12.55 18.59 9.96
CA LEU A 568 -12.69 19.07 11.34
C LEU A 568 -13.88 20.02 11.53
N ARG A 569 -14.27 20.77 10.51
CA ARG A 569 -15.34 21.79 10.57
C ARG A 569 -16.49 21.50 9.62
N VAL A 570 -16.81 20.22 9.44
CA VAL A 570 -17.94 19.75 8.63
C VAL A 570 -19.30 20.34 9.08
N ASP A 571 -19.41 20.71 10.36
CA ASP A 571 -20.61 21.31 10.95
C ASP A 571 -20.49 22.84 11.18
N GLY A 572 -19.45 23.48 10.63
CA GLY A 572 -19.14 24.91 10.79
C GLY A 572 -17.98 25.19 11.74
N TYR A 573 -17.58 26.47 11.85
CA TYR A 573 -16.41 26.92 12.61
C TYR A 573 -16.73 28.05 13.61
N ALA A 574 -15.90 28.18 14.65
CA ALA A 574 -16.07 29.21 15.68
C ALA A 574 -15.71 30.61 15.13
N LEU A 575 -16.35 31.68 15.66
CA LEU A 575 -16.09 33.07 15.21
C LEU A 575 -14.61 33.46 15.21
N GLY A 576 -13.83 32.95 16.18
CA GLY A 576 -12.39 33.19 16.28
C GLY A 576 -11.55 32.52 15.19
N GLU A 577 -12.13 31.64 14.39
CA GLU A 577 -11.47 31.00 13.24
C GLU A 577 -11.80 31.68 11.92
N ARG A 578 -12.60 32.76 11.91
CA ARG A 578 -13.08 33.40 10.68
C ARG A 578 -11.94 33.83 9.73
N GLU A 579 -10.89 34.45 10.25
CA GLU A 579 -9.73 34.88 9.44
C GLU A 579 -9.03 33.71 8.75
N LEU A 580 -9.06 32.52 9.36
CA LEU A 580 -8.51 31.30 8.77
C LEU A 580 -9.35 30.85 7.57
N TRP A 581 -10.68 30.92 7.68
CA TRP A 581 -11.61 30.48 6.63
C TRP A 581 -11.76 31.48 5.48
N GLU A 582 -11.32 32.72 5.67
CA GLU A 582 -11.20 33.73 4.61
C GLU A 582 -9.91 33.56 3.77
N HIS A 583 -9.02 32.61 4.13
CA HIS A 583 -7.81 32.32 3.37
C HIS A 583 -8.11 31.51 2.10
N GLU A 584 -7.47 31.82 0.97
CA GLU A 584 -7.75 31.20 -0.35
C GLU A 584 -7.60 29.66 -0.42
N TRP A 585 -6.80 29.06 0.46
CA TRP A 585 -6.72 27.59 0.58
C TRP A 585 -8.01 26.96 1.16
N LEU A 586 -8.81 27.73 1.90
CA LEU A 586 -10.03 27.28 2.57
C LEU A 586 -11.29 27.97 1.99
N GLU A 587 -11.14 29.14 1.38
CA GLU A 587 -12.19 29.88 0.69
C GLU A 587 -12.74 29.06 -0.48
N GLY A 588 -14.07 28.95 -0.57
CA GLY A 588 -14.75 28.18 -1.61
C GLY A 588 -15.09 26.73 -1.27
N ALA A 589 -14.85 26.26 -0.04
CA ALA A 589 -15.35 24.96 0.42
C ALA A 589 -16.89 24.89 0.51
N ASP A 590 -17.56 26.05 0.62
CA ASP A 590 -19.01 26.18 0.85
C ASP A 590 -19.78 26.94 -0.26
N THR A 591 -19.14 27.34 -1.36
CA THR A 591 -19.82 28.07 -2.44
C THR A 591 -19.86 27.24 -3.72
N ASP A 592 -20.84 26.34 -3.80
CA ASP A 592 -21.39 25.83 -5.07
C ASP A 592 -22.79 25.25 -4.82
N ASP A 593 -23.74 26.16 -4.62
CA ASP A 593 -25.18 26.00 -4.86
C ASP A 593 -25.73 27.43 -4.71
N GLU A 594 -25.76 28.22 -5.80
CA GLU A 594 -26.74 29.27 -6.18
C GLU A 594 -26.17 30.04 -7.40
N GLU A 595 -26.21 29.44 -8.60
CA GLU A 595 -26.39 30.26 -9.81
C GLU A 595 -27.84 30.77 -9.82
N GLU A 596 -28.16 31.74 -8.96
CA GLU A 596 -29.29 32.62 -9.21
C GLU A 596 -28.82 33.80 -10.05
N GLY A 597 -29.52 33.98 -11.17
CA GLY A 597 -29.21 34.98 -12.17
C GLY A 597 -29.07 36.38 -11.57
N LYS A 598 -28.05 37.08 -12.09
CA LYS A 598 -27.81 38.51 -11.88
C LYS A 598 -29.12 39.31 -11.93
N SER A 599 -29.45 39.96 -10.83
CA SER A 599 -30.07 41.28 -10.87
C SER A 599 -29.41 42.16 -9.83
N ASP A 600 -28.75 43.21 -10.30
CA ASP A 600 -28.28 44.33 -9.50
C ASP A 600 -29.46 44.94 -8.73
N ASP A 601 -29.37 45.06 -7.40
CA ASP A 601 -29.58 46.34 -6.73
C ASP A 601 -29.15 46.36 -5.26
N ILE A 602 -28.73 47.55 -4.84
CA ILE A 602 -28.09 47.92 -3.59
C ILE A 602 -29.09 47.91 -2.41
N SER A 603 -28.67 47.40 -1.23
CA SER A 603 -28.92 48.00 0.11
C SER A 603 -28.87 46.96 1.24
N GLY A 604 -28.20 47.32 2.34
CA GLY A 604 -27.87 46.44 3.46
C GLY A 604 -29.07 45.75 4.13
N LYS A 605 -28.90 44.47 4.43
CA LYS A 605 -29.72 43.71 5.39
C LYS A 605 -28.93 42.56 5.98
N THR A 606 -28.93 42.51 7.30
CA THR A 606 -28.49 41.44 8.19
C THR A 606 -28.87 40.07 7.62
N ARG A 607 -27.88 39.17 7.52
CA ARG A 607 -28.06 37.77 7.04
C ARG A 607 -29.12 37.11 7.93
N LYS A 608 -30.31 36.84 7.36
CA LYS A 608 -31.42 36.18 8.07
C LYS A 608 -30.97 34.81 8.56
N LEU A 609 -31.20 34.55 9.84
CA LEU A 609 -31.14 33.22 10.43
C LEU A 609 -32.00 32.27 9.59
N SER A 610 -31.53 31.04 9.38
CA SER A 610 -32.31 30.06 8.64
C SER A 610 -33.67 29.86 9.31
N ALA A 611 -34.74 29.74 8.51
CA ALA A 611 -36.11 29.63 9.00
C ALA A 611 -36.33 28.49 10.01
N ASN A 612 -35.41 27.53 10.07
CA ASN A 612 -35.42 26.43 11.04
C ASN A 612 -34.96 26.86 12.45
N VAL A 613 -34.09 27.86 12.57
CA VAL A 613 -33.61 28.39 13.86
C VAL A 613 -34.64 29.33 14.49
N GLU A 614 -35.36 30.11 13.67
CA GLU A 614 -36.47 30.96 14.13
C GLU A 614 -37.65 30.14 14.68
N VAL A 615 -37.81 28.89 14.23
CA VAL A 615 -38.83 27.95 14.76
C VAL A 615 -38.36 27.25 16.05
N TRP A 616 -37.06 27.11 16.26
CA TRP A 616 -36.49 26.45 17.45
C TRP A 616 -36.39 27.39 18.67
N LEU A 617 -36.08 28.67 18.47
CA LEU A 617 -35.91 29.68 19.53
C LEU A 617 -37.14 29.83 20.47
N PRO A 618 -38.40 29.77 19.99
CA PRO A 618 -39.56 29.79 20.87
C PRO A 618 -39.80 28.47 21.62
N GLN A 619 -39.33 27.33 21.10
CA GLN A 619 -39.55 26.01 21.70
C GLN A 619 -38.68 25.79 22.94
N VAL A 620 -37.42 26.25 22.92
CA VAL A 620 -36.52 26.19 24.08
C VAL A 620 -36.97 27.14 25.21
N SER A 621 -37.62 28.25 24.84
CA SER A 621 -38.14 29.22 25.80
C SER A 621 -39.37 28.70 26.57
N HIS A 622 -40.08 27.71 26.02
CA HIS A 622 -41.30 27.15 26.61
C HIS A 622 -41.06 25.90 27.49
N GLU A 623 -39.91 25.22 27.35
CA GLU A 623 -39.55 24.07 28.20
C GLU A 623 -38.90 24.46 29.53
N ALA A 624 -38.55 25.74 29.72
CA ALA A 624 -38.04 26.26 30.98
C ALA A 624 -39.11 26.53 32.05
N GLN A 625 -40.42 26.38 31.73
CA GLN A 625 -41.52 26.58 32.68
C GLN A 625 -42.66 25.57 32.42
N GLY A 626 -42.68 24.43 33.14
CA GLY A 626 -43.86 23.58 33.23
C GLY A 626 -43.61 22.13 33.67
N GLU A 627 -44.10 21.79 34.86
CA GLU A 627 -44.07 20.44 35.46
C GLU A 627 -45.02 19.44 34.75
N GLY A 628 -44.48 18.32 34.25
CA GLY A 628 -45.05 16.94 34.10
C GLY A 628 -46.37 16.68 33.31
N PRO A 629 -46.77 15.39 33.09
CA PRO A 629 -45.98 14.19 32.80
C PRO A 629 -46.34 13.50 31.45
N LEU A 630 -45.38 12.70 30.97
CA LEU A 630 -45.43 11.57 30.02
C LEU A 630 -46.73 11.30 29.22
N ASN A 631 -46.60 11.29 27.89
CA ASN A 631 -47.35 10.35 27.05
C ASN A 631 -46.60 9.97 25.77
N GLU A 632 -46.40 8.66 25.60
CA GLU A 632 -45.77 8.02 24.44
C GLU A 632 -46.65 8.11 23.18
N ARG A 633 -46.04 8.24 21.99
CA ARG A 633 -46.49 7.66 20.69
C ARG A 633 -45.48 7.97 19.53
N PRO A 634 -45.54 7.24 18.39
CA PRO A 634 -44.39 6.51 17.85
C PRO A 634 -43.73 7.14 16.63
N LEU A 635 -42.43 6.85 16.46
CA LEU A 635 -41.59 7.25 15.32
C LEU A 635 -41.95 6.49 14.03
N HIS A 636 -42.48 7.24 13.05
CA HIS A 636 -42.56 6.81 11.66
C HIS A 636 -41.21 7.02 10.95
N LYS A 637 -40.66 5.93 10.40
CA LYS A 637 -39.53 5.91 9.47
C LYS A 637 -39.84 6.76 8.22
N ARG A 638 -38.99 7.74 7.90
CA ARG A 638 -38.88 8.34 6.55
C ARG A 638 -37.42 8.38 6.09
N VAL A 639 -37.06 7.33 5.36
CA VAL A 639 -36.25 7.28 4.12
C VAL A 639 -35.24 8.41 3.89
N ASN A 640 -33.97 8.13 4.20
CA ASN A 640 -32.80 8.81 3.64
C ASN A 640 -32.39 8.13 2.32
N LYS A 641 -32.92 8.60 1.18
CA LYS A 641 -32.50 8.12 -0.16
C LYS A 641 -31.99 9.26 -1.08
N HIS A 642 -31.96 10.51 -0.62
CA HIS A 642 -31.52 11.66 -1.44
C HIS A 642 -30.21 12.33 -1.00
N ARG A 643 -29.59 11.86 0.10
CA ARG A 643 -28.27 12.38 0.54
C ARG A 643 -27.07 11.57 0.01
N SER A 644 -27.30 10.34 -0.46
CA SER A 644 -26.24 9.47 -0.98
C SER A 644 -25.74 9.92 -2.36
N ASP A 645 -26.59 10.54 -3.18
CA ASP A 645 -26.22 10.93 -4.55
C ASP A 645 -25.45 12.25 -4.62
N ARG A 646 -25.62 13.16 -3.64
CA ARG A 646 -24.82 14.40 -3.56
C ARG A 646 -23.33 14.16 -3.28
N HIS A 647 -23.00 13.10 -2.55
CA HIS A 647 -21.60 12.80 -2.21
C HIS A 647 -20.81 12.10 -3.33
N ARG A 648 -21.49 11.40 -4.27
CA ARG A 648 -20.85 10.85 -5.48
C ARG A 648 -20.34 11.94 -6.43
N VAL A 649 -20.92 13.14 -6.38
CA VAL A 649 -20.52 14.28 -7.24
C VAL A 649 -19.31 15.03 -6.67
N GLN A 650 -19.13 15.05 -5.34
CA GLN A 650 -18.00 15.75 -4.69
C GLN A 650 -16.66 15.00 -4.84
N ALA A 651 -16.67 13.65 -4.73
CA ALA A 651 -15.45 12.83 -4.85
C ALA A 651 -14.89 12.85 -6.29
N ASN A 652 -15.75 12.82 -7.30
CA ASN A 652 -15.33 12.86 -8.71
C ASN A 652 -14.77 14.23 -9.16
N LYS A 653 -15.09 15.33 -8.47
CA LYS A 653 -14.62 16.68 -8.85
C LYS A 653 -13.25 17.04 -8.29
N ILE A 654 -12.77 16.36 -7.25
CA ILE A 654 -11.40 16.53 -6.72
C ILE A 654 -10.36 16.04 -7.74
N ILE A 655 -10.73 15.12 -8.63
CA ILE A 655 -9.85 14.56 -9.68
C ILE A 655 -9.74 15.48 -10.93
N HIS A 656 -10.65 16.45 -11.12
CA HIS A 656 -10.76 17.21 -12.38
C HIS A 656 -10.16 18.63 -12.39
N ARG A 657 -9.41 19.06 -11.36
CA ARG A 657 -8.67 20.34 -11.39
C ARG A 657 -7.18 20.17 -11.75
N LEU A 658 -6.91 19.48 -12.85
CA LEU A 658 -5.66 19.64 -13.62
C LEU A 658 -5.94 20.57 -14.81
N PRO A 659 -5.04 21.49 -15.18
CA PRO A 659 -5.32 22.44 -16.27
C PRO A 659 -5.33 21.69 -17.62
N LEU A 660 -6.51 21.59 -18.24
CA LEU A 660 -6.67 21.20 -19.65
C LEU A 660 -6.50 22.45 -20.52
N ASN A 661 -5.45 22.48 -21.33
CA ASN A 661 -5.21 23.53 -22.32
C ASN A 661 -5.99 23.19 -23.62
N PRO A 662 -6.91 24.04 -24.12
CA PRO A 662 -7.80 23.69 -25.22
C PRO A 662 -7.28 24.24 -26.56
N GLU A 663 -6.37 23.53 -27.23
CA GLU A 663 -6.17 23.68 -28.68
C GLU A 663 -5.81 22.34 -29.33
N LEU A 664 -6.25 22.17 -30.59
CA LEU A 664 -5.95 21.10 -31.55
C LEU A 664 -6.96 19.95 -31.66
N VAL A 665 -8.10 20.28 -32.24
CA VAL A 665 -8.89 19.37 -33.09
C VAL A 665 -8.27 19.38 -34.50
N GLY A 666 -7.86 18.22 -35.04
CA GLY A 666 -7.69 18.06 -36.50
C GLY A 666 -6.66 17.04 -37.05
N ALA A 667 -7.18 15.90 -37.49
CA ALA A 667 -6.83 15.13 -38.71
C ALA A 667 -5.53 14.29 -38.86
N ASN A 668 -5.78 12.99 -39.08
CA ASN A 668 -5.02 11.87 -39.68
C ASN A 668 -3.92 12.17 -40.73
N ALA A 669 -2.83 11.37 -40.71
CA ALA A 669 -2.39 10.46 -41.80
C ALA A 669 -1.01 9.79 -41.53
N ALA A 670 -0.79 8.63 -42.16
CA ALA A 670 0.32 7.67 -42.01
C ALA A 670 1.65 8.06 -42.71
N ALA A 671 2.78 7.47 -42.28
CA ALA A 671 3.85 6.84 -43.11
C ALA A 671 5.20 6.64 -42.35
N ASP A 672 5.99 5.68 -42.87
CA ASP A 672 7.20 4.99 -42.39
C ASP A 672 8.54 5.76 -42.17
N PHE A 673 9.36 5.25 -41.21
CA PHE A 673 10.84 5.08 -41.04
C PHE A 673 11.91 6.01 -41.72
N PRO A 674 13.24 6.07 -41.35
CA PRO A 674 14.06 5.34 -40.34
C PRO A 674 15.10 6.18 -39.52
N THR A 675 15.88 5.45 -38.69
CA THR A 675 17.08 5.74 -37.87
C THR A 675 18.12 6.79 -38.31
N LYS A 676 18.62 7.61 -37.35
CA LYS A 676 20.05 7.86 -37.01
C LYS A 676 20.17 8.76 -35.76
N GLY A 677 21.16 8.48 -34.91
CA GLY A 677 21.29 9.06 -33.56
C GLY A 677 21.94 10.44 -33.48
N VAL A 678 21.61 11.16 -32.41
CA VAL A 678 22.36 12.30 -31.85
C VAL A 678 22.09 12.37 -30.33
N THR A 679 23.19 12.62 -29.62
CA THR A 679 23.44 13.11 -28.26
C THR A 679 22.28 13.69 -27.43
N LEU A 680 22.20 13.26 -26.17
CA LEU A 680 21.27 13.71 -25.12
C LEU A 680 21.61 15.14 -24.66
N THR A 681 20.70 16.08 -24.92
CA THR A 681 20.54 17.31 -24.14
C THR A 681 19.09 17.43 -23.68
N SER A 682 18.95 17.88 -22.43
CA SER A 682 17.71 18.05 -21.68
C SER A 682 16.61 18.78 -22.44
N THR A 683 15.43 18.18 -22.55
CA THR A 683 14.14 18.87 -22.56
C THR A 683 13.05 17.84 -22.22
N TRP A 684 12.42 18.05 -21.07
CA TRP A 684 11.21 17.33 -20.67
C TRP A 684 10.08 17.78 -21.58
N ASN A 685 9.46 16.84 -22.30
CA ASN A 685 8.23 17.09 -23.03
C ASN A 685 7.25 15.93 -22.82
N GLU A 686 6.05 16.32 -22.45
CA GLU A 686 4.94 15.51 -21.99
C GLU A 686 4.39 14.60 -23.10
N LYS A 687 4.16 13.32 -22.76
CA LYS A 687 3.15 12.47 -23.40
C LYS A 687 2.43 11.65 -22.32
N LEU A 688 1.28 12.16 -21.91
CA LEU A 688 0.29 11.45 -21.11
C LEU A 688 -0.39 10.38 -21.97
N VAL A 689 -0.19 9.12 -21.63
CA VAL A 689 -1.08 8.01 -22.01
C VAL A 689 -1.86 7.66 -20.75
N PHE A 690 -3.10 8.12 -20.68
CA PHE A 690 -4.06 7.70 -19.65
C PHE A 690 -4.30 6.20 -19.79
N ALA A 691 -3.97 5.44 -18.74
CA ALA A 691 -4.44 4.08 -18.57
C ALA A 691 -5.62 4.14 -17.61
N ASP A 692 -6.81 3.82 -18.12
CA ASP A 692 -8.02 3.64 -17.31
C ASP A 692 -7.76 2.60 -16.23
N GLY A 693 -7.91 3.01 -14.97
CA GLY A 693 -7.67 2.18 -13.81
C GLY A 693 -7.88 2.89 -12.47
N ILE A 694 -8.76 3.90 -12.42
CA ILE A 694 -9.28 4.46 -11.17
C ILE A 694 -10.75 4.80 -11.39
N SER A 695 -11.60 3.80 -11.18
CA SER A 695 -13.03 3.94 -10.93
C SER A 695 -13.42 2.81 -9.98
N ASP A 696 -12.90 2.87 -8.76
CA ASP A 696 -13.29 1.99 -7.63
C ASP A 696 -13.68 2.83 -6.39
N GLU A 697 -14.29 3.99 -6.64
CA GLU A 697 -15.10 4.73 -5.66
C GLU A 697 -16.35 5.32 -6.34
N LEU A 698 -17.37 4.48 -6.57
CA LEU A 698 -18.76 4.91 -6.77
C LEU A 698 -19.78 3.86 -6.31
#